data_AF-A0A1G5CA30-F1
#
_entry.id   AF-A0A1G5CA30-F1
#
_cell.length_a   1.000
_cell.length_b   1.000
_cell.length_c   1.000
_cell.angle_alpha   90.00
_cell.angle_beta   90.00
_cell.angle_gamma   90.00
#
_symmetry.space_group_name_H-M   'P 1'
#
loop_
_entity.id
_entity.type
_entity.pdbx_description
1 polymer ?
#
loop_
_entity_poly.entity_id
_entity_poly.type
_entity_poly.pdbx_seq_one_letter_code
_entity_poly.pdbx_strand_id
1 'polypeptide(L)'
;MKIISFLAIVFIASFGFAQDMNTGFQLLEQGNYVQARDFFEEVLEKHPENKTARLCYGRALGLSGKTIEAKRLFIELQKDYPTDFEVALNYAESLLWNKDFAEAEGVYENLVKQDSASFPAILGYANTLSNLKKYDNALIYVNNALELQPKNQNAAISKKYMQLGKASQQITNEQVDDAIVTLKNNLTLFPKDADTQNALANAYIAIKNYDLAATTYSGMADSLSLLTGQSLVAHLLKKDKLALQYAVEGSAFAKAKFQQDSVTHKKTLLAANERYIQALIWNNKYPEAREVIASTEAACGTSNRLDALKATLGMYTGTFAKSISYYKAILEKDSTSFDGNLGIANAYRAQGNLDLARNYALKTLGFYPNQPDARALLAALRNGLAPVLNTIGSYTSDNGNNEAYAAGVNAVIPFSDRFRSVFNYSYRTTENTGNGSMAYNTNASIGAHYRVHNNTWVESTLGFVKANADQNDYTDVNGSVFVKSRPWALQYLEVGYSRELQNFNADLIDEKIFMNNYSLNYNMGTNINLGWYTGLMHTQQTDGNSRNLLFTSLYYTFTKSPALKGGVNYQYLSYKDQVPTLYFSPSKYQAVELFADFSGTSENWTYSANAAGGYQFIEDEEATTLYRLEANLSYAISQRFQAGTYGKYSNTASATAAGFEFMELGVKLRWQILDGPLFKF
;
A
#
# COMPACT_ATOMS: atom_id res chain seq x y z
N MET A 1 -38.28 40.28 -77.25
CA MET A 1 -38.19 41.65 -77.81
C MET A 1 -39.60 42.22 -77.97
N LYS A 2 -40.01 43.15 -77.10
CA LYS A 2 -41.07 44.18 -77.21
C LYS A 2 -41.72 44.48 -75.84
N ILE A 3 -41.56 45.74 -75.41
CA ILE A 3 -42.54 46.66 -74.81
C ILE A 3 -43.18 46.31 -73.44
N ILE A 4 -42.67 47.02 -72.42
CA ILE A 4 -43.32 47.75 -71.31
C ILE A 4 -44.81 47.45 -70.99
N SER A 5 -45.08 47.11 -69.73
CA SER A 5 -46.23 47.62 -68.96
C SER A 5 -45.95 47.58 -67.45
N PHE A 6 -46.29 48.71 -66.83
CA PHE A 6 -46.20 49.06 -65.41
C PHE A 6 -47.10 48.15 -64.56
N LEU A 7 -46.57 47.64 -63.44
CA LEU A 7 -47.40 47.28 -62.28
C LEU A 7 -46.79 47.95 -61.06
N ALA A 8 -47.43 49.04 -60.63
CA ALA A 8 -47.16 49.67 -59.35
C ALA A 8 -47.65 48.72 -58.25
N ILE A 9 -46.72 48.03 -57.59
CA ILE A 9 -46.96 47.47 -56.25
C ILE A 9 -46.39 48.49 -55.27
N VAL A 10 -47.30 49.04 -54.46
CA VAL A 10 -47.00 49.89 -53.32
C VAL A 10 -46.05 49.10 -52.40
N PHE A 11 -44.78 49.49 -52.39
CA PHE A 11 -43.86 49.13 -51.32
C PHE A 11 -44.31 49.89 -50.08
N ILE A 12 -45.10 49.25 -49.22
CA ILE A 12 -45.08 49.61 -47.81
C ILE A 12 -43.73 49.11 -47.31
N ALA A 13 -42.72 49.98 -47.39
CA ALA A 13 -41.48 49.79 -46.67
C ALA A 13 -41.79 49.96 -45.18
N SER A 14 -42.24 48.89 -44.54
CA SER A 14 -42.02 48.74 -43.11
C SER A 14 -40.51 48.61 -42.93
N PHE A 15 -39.83 49.74 -42.70
CA PHE A 15 -38.52 49.74 -42.08
C PHE A 15 -38.69 49.11 -40.69
N GLY A 16 -38.59 47.79 -40.61
CA GLY A 16 -38.34 47.11 -39.35
C GLY A 16 -36.94 47.51 -38.92
N PHE A 17 -36.84 48.39 -37.93
CA PHE A 17 -35.59 48.58 -37.20
C PHE A 17 -35.26 47.24 -36.53
N ALA A 18 -34.36 46.46 -37.12
CA ALA A 18 -33.74 45.36 -36.38
C ALA A 18 -32.97 45.97 -35.21
N GLN A 19 -33.18 45.48 -33.99
CA GLN A 19 -32.37 45.90 -32.85
C GLN A 19 -30.91 45.52 -33.11
N ASP A 20 -29.97 46.45 -32.91
CA ASP A 20 -28.55 46.14 -33.04
C ASP A 20 -28.10 45.24 -31.89
N MET A 21 -27.95 43.95 -32.17
CA MET A 21 -27.54 42.92 -31.21
C MET A 21 -26.10 42.44 -31.45
N ASN A 22 -25.40 43.01 -32.43
CA ASN A 22 -24.07 42.52 -32.84
C ASN A 22 -23.06 42.58 -31.71
N THR A 23 -23.09 43.64 -30.89
CA THR A 23 -22.24 43.76 -29.71
C THR A 23 -22.47 42.61 -28.74
N GLY A 24 -23.74 42.28 -28.43
CA GLY A 24 -24.09 41.16 -27.56
C GLY A 24 -23.63 39.80 -28.10
N PHE A 25 -23.78 39.57 -29.41
CA PHE A 25 -23.31 38.34 -30.04
C PHE A 25 -21.78 38.20 -29.98
N GLN A 26 -21.04 39.28 -30.27
CA GLN A 26 -19.59 39.29 -30.17
C GLN A 26 -19.11 39.03 -28.74
N LEU A 27 -19.80 39.59 -27.73
CA LEU A 27 -19.48 39.33 -26.32
C LEU A 27 -19.68 37.86 -25.95
N LEU A 28 -20.74 37.21 -26.45
CA LEU A 28 -20.95 35.77 -26.27
C LEU A 28 -19.86 34.94 -26.95
N GLU A 29 -19.52 35.25 -28.21
CA GLU A 29 -18.49 34.55 -28.97
C GLU A 29 -17.09 34.68 -28.36
N GLN A 30 -16.78 35.83 -27.76
CA GLN A 30 -15.51 36.09 -27.09
C GLN A 30 -15.44 35.52 -25.66
N GLY A 31 -16.54 34.94 -25.15
CA GLY A 31 -16.60 34.40 -23.80
C GLY A 31 -16.81 35.43 -22.69
N ASN A 32 -17.13 36.67 -23.04
CA ASN A 32 -17.39 37.77 -22.10
C ASN A 32 -18.84 37.69 -21.57
N TYR A 33 -19.19 36.57 -20.94
CA TYR A 33 -20.58 36.22 -20.61
C TYR A 33 -21.27 37.19 -19.66
N VAL A 34 -20.52 37.80 -18.73
CA VAL A 34 -21.07 38.80 -17.80
C VAL A 34 -21.48 40.08 -18.54
N GLN A 35 -20.62 40.58 -19.43
CA GLN A 35 -20.92 41.76 -20.23
C GLN A 35 -22.01 41.47 -21.27
N ALA A 36 -22.02 40.27 -21.85
CA ALA A 36 -23.10 39.84 -22.73
C ALA A 36 -24.44 39.82 -21.99
N ARG A 37 -24.46 39.31 -20.74
CA ARG A 37 -25.66 39.31 -19.90
C ARG A 37 -26.17 40.74 -19.70
N ASP A 38 -25.30 41.65 -19.26
CA ASP A 38 -25.68 43.04 -18.97
C ASP A 38 -26.19 43.74 -20.25
N PHE A 39 -25.55 43.51 -21.39
CA PHE A 39 -26.02 44.03 -22.68
C PHE A 39 -27.41 43.51 -23.06
N PHE A 40 -27.65 42.19 -22.97
CA PHE A 40 -28.96 41.64 -23.31
C PHE A 40 -30.04 41.99 -22.27
N GLU A 41 -29.66 42.26 -21.01
CA GLU A 41 -30.57 42.81 -20.00
C GLU A 41 -31.09 44.20 -20.42
N GLU A 42 -30.20 45.11 -20.81
CA GLU A 42 -30.58 46.45 -21.31
C GLU A 42 -31.46 46.38 -22.58
N VAL A 43 -31.21 45.41 -23.46
CA VAL A 43 -32.06 45.18 -24.64
C VAL A 43 -33.45 44.72 -24.21
N LEU A 44 -33.56 43.86 -23.21
CA LEU A 44 -34.82 43.33 -22.69
C LEU A 44 -35.61 44.35 -21.87
N GLU A 45 -34.97 45.35 -21.25
CA GLU A 45 -35.68 46.47 -20.63
C GLU A 45 -36.55 47.24 -21.64
N LYS A 46 -36.04 47.40 -22.87
CA LYS A 46 -36.73 48.12 -23.95
C LYS A 46 -37.64 47.20 -24.76
N HIS A 47 -37.30 45.92 -24.85
CA HIS A 47 -37.98 44.93 -25.68
C HIS A 47 -38.15 43.59 -24.93
N PRO A 48 -39.02 43.53 -23.90
CA PRO A 48 -39.10 42.40 -22.98
C PRO A 48 -39.54 41.09 -23.64
N GLU A 49 -40.29 41.16 -24.75
CA GLU A 49 -40.78 39.97 -25.47
C GLU A 49 -39.86 39.52 -26.62
N ASN A 50 -38.70 40.17 -26.82
CA ASN A 50 -37.82 39.83 -27.92
C ASN A 50 -37.19 38.43 -27.70
N LYS A 51 -37.66 37.43 -28.47
CA LYS A 51 -37.20 36.03 -28.39
C LYS A 51 -35.67 35.90 -28.46
N THR A 52 -35.03 36.53 -29.44
CA THR A 52 -33.58 36.42 -29.66
C THR A 52 -32.79 37.02 -28.50
N ALA A 53 -33.21 38.17 -27.98
CA ALA A 53 -32.59 38.77 -26.81
C ALA A 53 -32.79 37.90 -25.57
N ARG A 54 -33.97 37.30 -25.37
CA ARG A 54 -34.24 36.36 -24.26
C ARG A 54 -33.36 35.11 -24.37
N LEU A 55 -33.25 34.49 -25.56
CA LEU A 55 -32.36 33.35 -25.79
C LEU A 55 -30.90 33.69 -25.43
N CYS A 56 -30.39 34.81 -25.96
CA CYS A 56 -29.01 35.22 -25.74
C CYS A 56 -28.73 35.64 -24.29
N TYR A 57 -29.69 36.30 -23.64
CA TYR A 57 -29.65 36.59 -22.21
C TYR A 57 -29.58 35.31 -21.37
N GLY A 58 -30.43 34.31 -21.67
CA GLY A 58 -30.41 33.01 -21.00
C GLY A 58 -29.08 32.28 -21.16
N ARG A 59 -28.48 32.30 -22.37
CA ARG A 59 -27.15 31.73 -22.60
C ARG A 59 -26.07 32.46 -21.81
N ALA A 60 -26.10 33.80 -21.79
CA ALA A 60 -25.17 34.62 -21.03
C ALA A 60 -25.28 34.38 -19.52
N LEU A 61 -26.50 34.23 -18.99
CA LEU A 61 -26.74 33.85 -17.59
C LEU A 61 -26.10 32.50 -17.27
N GLY A 62 -26.37 31.47 -18.08
CA GLY A 62 -25.88 30.12 -17.84
C GLY A 62 -24.36 30.03 -17.89
N LEU A 63 -23.75 30.59 -18.94
CA LEU A 63 -22.30 30.57 -19.15
C LEU A 63 -21.54 31.48 -18.16
N SER A 64 -22.20 32.49 -17.58
CA SER A 64 -21.64 33.29 -16.47
C SER A 64 -21.83 32.65 -15.08
N GLY A 65 -22.39 31.43 -15.00
CA GLY A 65 -22.55 30.65 -13.77
C GLY A 65 -23.90 30.84 -13.06
N LYS A 66 -24.80 31.69 -13.58
CA LYS A 66 -26.17 31.85 -13.08
C LYS A 66 -27.11 30.79 -13.65
N THR A 67 -26.78 29.52 -13.45
CA THR A 67 -27.41 28.38 -14.12
C THR A 67 -28.89 28.19 -13.76
N ILE A 68 -29.26 28.49 -12.50
CA ILE A 68 -30.64 28.39 -12.02
C ILE A 68 -31.53 29.45 -12.68
N GLU A 69 -31.04 30.69 -12.80
CA GLU A 69 -31.74 31.80 -13.46
C GLU A 69 -31.93 31.49 -14.96
N ALA A 70 -30.88 31.00 -15.61
CA ALA A 70 -30.93 30.56 -17.01
C ALA A 70 -32.00 29.47 -17.23
N LYS A 71 -32.00 28.42 -16.40
CA LYS A 71 -33.01 27.34 -16.48
C LYS A 71 -34.43 27.90 -16.36
N ARG A 72 -34.68 28.78 -15.40
CA ARG A 72 -36.01 29.40 -15.21
C ARG A 72 -36.45 30.18 -16.45
N LEU A 73 -35.57 30.99 -17.01
CA LEU A 73 -35.85 31.75 -18.22
C LEU A 73 -36.19 30.83 -19.41
N PHE A 74 -35.47 29.73 -19.59
CA PHE A 74 -35.75 28.79 -20.67
C PHE A 74 -37.05 27.99 -20.46
N ILE A 75 -37.44 27.70 -19.20
CA ILE A 75 -38.76 27.14 -18.90
C ILE A 75 -39.87 28.10 -19.33
N GLU A 76 -39.71 29.40 -19.08
CA GLU A 76 -40.66 30.42 -19.52
C GLU A 76 -40.70 30.56 -21.04
N LEU A 77 -39.54 30.64 -21.69
CA LEU A 77 -39.45 30.65 -23.15
C LEU A 77 -40.10 29.42 -23.78
N GLN A 78 -39.98 28.25 -23.17
CA GLN A 78 -40.60 27.03 -23.70
C GLN A 78 -42.13 27.01 -23.52
N LYS A 79 -42.69 27.74 -22.54
CA LYS A 79 -44.15 27.95 -22.46
C LYS A 79 -44.65 28.86 -23.57
N ASP A 80 -43.89 29.91 -23.87
CA ASP A 80 -44.24 30.88 -24.91
C ASP A 80 -44.05 30.29 -26.33
N TYR A 81 -43.08 29.40 -26.49
CA TYR A 81 -42.68 28.79 -27.76
C TYR A 81 -42.58 27.25 -27.66
N PRO A 82 -43.68 26.52 -27.44
CA PRO A 82 -43.67 25.09 -27.08
C PRO A 82 -43.17 24.14 -28.17
N THR A 83 -43.20 24.56 -29.44
CA THR A 83 -42.79 23.74 -30.59
C THR A 83 -41.51 24.26 -31.25
N ASP A 84 -40.84 25.24 -30.64
CA ASP A 84 -39.66 25.87 -31.22
C ASP A 84 -38.39 25.08 -30.89
N PHE A 85 -37.74 24.54 -31.91
CA PHE A 85 -36.58 23.67 -31.77
C PHE A 85 -35.39 24.39 -31.11
N GLU A 86 -35.16 25.66 -31.44
CA GLU A 86 -34.06 26.46 -30.90
C GLU A 86 -34.28 26.74 -29.40
N VAL A 87 -35.51 27.03 -28.99
CA VAL A 87 -35.88 27.19 -27.57
C VAL A 87 -35.69 25.88 -26.81
N ALA A 88 -36.16 24.76 -27.36
CA ALA A 88 -36.00 23.45 -26.74
C ALA A 88 -34.53 23.03 -26.63
N LEU A 89 -33.70 23.35 -27.63
CA LEU A 89 -32.25 23.12 -27.61
C LEU A 89 -31.56 23.93 -26.51
N ASN A 90 -31.87 25.22 -26.38
CA ASN A 90 -31.30 26.06 -25.34
C ASN A 90 -31.81 25.68 -23.93
N TYR A 91 -33.05 25.21 -23.81
CA TYR A 91 -33.54 24.61 -22.58
C TYR A 91 -32.70 23.39 -22.18
N ALA A 92 -32.47 22.47 -23.12
CA ALA A 92 -31.62 21.30 -22.89
C ALA A 92 -30.19 21.68 -22.47
N GLU A 93 -29.60 22.69 -23.09
CA GLU A 93 -28.27 23.19 -22.73
C GLU A 93 -28.24 23.81 -21.32
N SER A 94 -29.31 24.52 -20.93
CA SER A 94 -29.45 25.06 -19.59
C SER A 94 -29.51 23.98 -18.49
N LEU A 95 -30.11 22.83 -18.79
CA LEU A 95 -30.13 21.68 -17.90
C LEU A 95 -28.72 21.12 -17.69
N LEU A 96 -27.88 21.09 -18.74
CA LEU A 96 -26.48 20.69 -18.63
C LEU A 96 -25.68 21.63 -17.73
N TRP A 97 -25.81 22.95 -17.91
CA TRP A 97 -25.12 23.93 -17.05
C TRP A 97 -25.55 23.79 -15.59
N ASN A 98 -26.85 23.55 -15.36
CA ASN A 98 -27.40 23.34 -14.03
C ASN A 98 -27.12 21.94 -13.45
N LYS A 99 -26.46 21.05 -14.22
CA LYS A 99 -26.14 19.65 -13.87
C LYS A 99 -27.36 18.74 -13.69
N ASP A 100 -28.50 19.10 -14.29
CA ASP A 100 -29.72 18.29 -14.31
C ASP A 100 -29.66 17.24 -15.43
N PHE A 101 -28.61 16.40 -15.42
CA PHE A 101 -28.28 15.53 -16.55
C PHE A 101 -29.37 14.50 -16.90
N ALA A 102 -30.10 14.01 -15.90
CA ALA A 102 -31.18 13.05 -16.11
C ALA A 102 -32.38 13.68 -16.84
N GLU A 103 -32.69 14.95 -16.54
CA GLU A 103 -33.72 15.70 -17.26
C GLU A 103 -33.26 16.05 -18.67
N ALA A 104 -32.00 16.51 -18.80
CA ALA A 104 -31.37 16.82 -20.08
C ALA A 104 -31.41 15.62 -21.04
N GLU A 105 -31.25 14.40 -20.54
CA GLU A 105 -31.25 13.18 -21.36
C GLU A 105 -32.56 13.05 -22.16
N GLY A 106 -33.71 13.21 -21.48
CA GLY A 106 -35.02 13.11 -22.14
C GLY A 106 -35.28 14.22 -23.15
N VAL A 107 -34.84 15.45 -22.85
CA VAL A 107 -35.01 16.59 -23.78
C VAL A 107 -34.14 16.41 -25.02
N TYR A 108 -32.86 16.08 -24.85
CA TYR A 108 -31.94 15.85 -25.96
C TYR A 108 -32.32 14.63 -26.80
N GLU A 109 -32.80 13.54 -26.19
CA GLU A 109 -33.31 12.38 -26.92
C GLU A 109 -34.46 12.76 -27.87
N ASN A 110 -35.40 13.60 -27.40
CA ASN A 110 -36.49 14.11 -28.23
C ASN A 110 -35.98 15.03 -29.35
N LEU A 111 -35.05 15.93 -29.05
CA LEU A 111 -34.45 16.83 -30.06
C LEU A 111 -33.75 16.05 -31.18
N VAL A 112 -33.01 14.99 -30.85
CA VAL A 112 -32.35 14.13 -31.85
C VAL A 112 -33.36 13.31 -32.67
N LYS A 113 -34.51 12.93 -32.08
CA LYS A 113 -35.61 12.29 -32.83
C LYS A 113 -36.31 13.25 -33.79
N GLN A 114 -36.46 14.52 -33.41
CA GLN A 114 -37.08 15.55 -34.24
C GLN A 114 -36.19 15.97 -35.41
N ASP A 115 -34.89 16.14 -35.17
CA ASP A 115 -33.90 16.43 -36.21
C ASP A 115 -32.62 15.62 -35.97
N SER A 116 -32.51 14.51 -36.69
CA SER A 116 -31.35 13.62 -36.63
C SER A 116 -30.12 14.15 -37.37
N ALA A 117 -30.19 15.34 -37.99
CA ALA A 117 -29.07 16.04 -38.61
C ALA A 117 -28.64 17.29 -37.83
N SER A 118 -29.29 17.59 -36.70
CA SER A 118 -28.94 18.72 -35.84
C SER A 118 -27.65 18.43 -35.06
N PHE A 119 -26.53 18.95 -35.56
CA PHE A 119 -25.23 18.82 -34.90
C PHE A 119 -25.25 19.27 -33.41
N PRO A 120 -25.83 20.42 -33.04
CA PRO A 120 -25.89 20.84 -31.64
C PRO A 120 -26.71 19.90 -30.75
N ALA A 121 -27.82 19.36 -31.24
CA ALA A 121 -28.64 18.42 -30.47
C ALA A 121 -27.92 17.09 -30.25
N ILE A 122 -27.26 16.55 -31.29
CA ILE A 122 -26.53 15.29 -31.21
C ILE A 122 -25.32 15.42 -30.28
N LEU A 123 -24.54 16.49 -30.42
CA LEU A 123 -23.38 16.72 -29.55
C LEU A 123 -23.81 16.97 -28.10
N GLY A 124 -24.87 17.75 -27.89
CA GLY A 124 -25.47 17.97 -26.57
C GLY A 124 -25.97 16.67 -25.94
N TYR A 125 -26.57 15.79 -26.72
CA TYR A 125 -27.00 14.47 -26.25
C TYR A 125 -25.81 13.59 -25.85
N ALA A 126 -24.77 13.53 -26.68
CA ALA A 126 -23.55 12.80 -26.38
C ALA A 126 -22.91 13.29 -25.06
N ASN A 127 -22.81 14.61 -24.88
CA ASN A 127 -22.27 15.21 -23.66
C ASN A 127 -23.14 14.94 -22.43
N THR A 128 -24.46 14.89 -22.59
CA THR A 128 -25.40 14.50 -21.53
C THR A 128 -25.17 13.05 -21.10
N LEU A 129 -25.10 12.14 -22.06
CA LEU A 129 -24.82 10.71 -21.81
C LEU A 129 -23.46 10.52 -21.13
N SER A 130 -22.45 11.30 -21.51
CA SER A 130 -21.12 11.29 -20.86
C SER A 130 -21.18 11.71 -19.39
N ASN A 131 -21.91 12.78 -19.05
CA ASN A 131 -22.10 13.21 -17.66
C ASN A 131 -22.87 12.17 -16.82
N LEU A 132 -23.76 11.41 -17.47
CA LEU A 132 -24.44 10.25 -16.89
C LEU A 132 -23.57 8.98 -16.85
N LYS A 133 -22.30 9.05 -17.28
CA LYS A 133 -21.35 7.93 -17.40
C LYS A 133 -21.81 6.81 -18.33
N LYS A 134 -22.76 7.10 -19.23
CA LYS A 134 -23.24 6.19 -20.29
C LYS A 134 -22.31 6.27 -21.50
N TYR A 135 -21.02 5.99 -21.30
CA TYR A 135 -19.97 6.31 -22.29
C TYR A 135 -20.10 5.57 -23.62
N ASP A 136 -20.60 4.33 -23.63
CA ASP A 136 -20.80 3.60 -24.89
C ASP A 136 -21.81 4.31 -25.80
N ASN A 137 -22.95 4.74 -25.25
CA ASN A 137 -23.93 5.52 -26.00
C ASN A 137 -23.39 6.92 -26.36
N ALA A 138 -22.70 7.58 -25.42
CA ALA A 138 -22.08 8.87 -25.69
C ALA A 138 -21.11 8.82 -26.89
N LEU A 139 -20.31 7.74 -26.99
CA LEU A 139 -19.38 7.53 -28.08
C LEU A 139 -20.09 7.28 -29.43
N ILE A 140 -21.28 6.66 -29.45
CA ILE A 140 -22.09 6.55 -30.66
C ILE A 140 -22.50 7.94 -31.15
N TYR A 141 -23.14 8.74 -30.30
CA TYR A 141 -23.65 10.05 -30.71
C TYR A 141 -22.55 11.06 -31.03
N VAL A 142 -21.40 11.05 -30.33
CA VAL A 142 -20.28 11.94 -30.70
C VAL A 142 -19.65 11.54 -32.04
N ASN A 143 -19.65 10.25 -32.40
CA ASN A 143 -19.22 9.83 -33.73
C ASN A 143 -20.21 10.31 -34.80
N ASN A 144 -21.53 10.22 -34.57
CA ASN A 144 -22.52 10.79 -35.48
C ASN A 144 -22.32 12.32 -35.65
N ALA A 145 -22.02 13.04 -34.57
CA ALA A 145 -21.70 14.47 -34.65
C ALA A 145 -20.45 14.73 -35.51
N LEU A 146 -19.43 13.87 -35.41
CA LEU A 146 -18.23 13.93 -36.23
C LEU A 146 -18.47 13.46 -37.67
N GLU A 147 -19.47 12.64 -37.96
CA GLU A 147 -19.86 12.33 -39.34
C GLU A 147 -20.49 13.56 -40.01
N LEU A 148 -21.32 14.31 -39.28
CA LEU A 148 -21.90 15.57 -39.76
C LEU A 148 -20.85 16.67 -39.93
N GLN A 149 -19.90 16.76 -39.00
CA GLN A 149 -18.82 17.74 -39.04
C GLN A 149 -17.45 17.11 -38.68
N PRO A 150 -16.76 16.48 -39.64
CA PRO A 150 -15.51 15.71 -39.39
C PRO A 150 -14.34 16.50 -38.82
N LYS A 151 -14.34 17.82 -38.98
CA LYS A 151 -13.28 18.72 -38.49
C LYS A 151 -13.69 19.53 -37.27
N ASN A 152 -14.84 19.22 -36.64
CA ASN A 152 -15.30 19.95 -35.48
C ASN A 152 -14.45 19.63 -34.24
N GLN A 153 -13.69 20.61 -33.77
CA GLN A 153 -12.78 20.46 -32.64
C GLN A 153 -13.51 20.18 -31.32
N ASN A 154 -14.70 20.77 -31.10
CA ASN A 154 -15.48 20.56 -29.87
C ASN A 154 -16.01 19.12 -29.77
N ALA A 155 -16.47 18.55 -30.88
CA ALA A 155 -16.87 17.15 -30.92
C ALA A 155 -15.69 16.20 -30.71
N ALA A 156 -14.52 16.50 -31.30
CA ALA A 156 -13.30 15.71 -31.07
C ALA A 156 -12.84 15.76 -29.60
N ILE A 157 -12.87 16.94 -28.96
CA ILE A 157 -12.56 17.10 -27.53
C ILE A 157 -13.58 16.36 -26.65
N SER A 158 -14.87 16.42 -27.00
CA SER A 158 -15.92 15.70 -26.28
C SER A 158 -15.67 14.18 -26.33
N LYS A 159 -15.33 13.66 -27.52
CA LYS A 159 -14.95 12.26 -27.72
C LYS A 159 -13.73 11.86 -26.88
N LYS A 160 -12.71 12.72 -26.81
CA LYS A 160 -11.51 12.51 -25.97
C LYS A 160 -11.88 12.24 -24.50
N TYR A 161 -12.69 13.12 -23.91
CA TYR A 161 -13.09 12.99 -22.51
C TYR A 161 -14.05 11.82 -22.28
N MET A 162 -14.91 11.49 -23.24
CA MET A 162 -15.73 10.27 -23.19
C MET A 162 -14.86 9.00 -23.18
N GLN A 163 -13.80 8.96 -23.99
CA GLN A 163 -12.85 7.84 -24.01
C GLN A 163 -12.06 7.73 -22.69
N LEU A 164 -11.61 8.86 -22.12
CA LEU A 164 -10.98 8.89 -20.80
C LEU A 164 -11.93 8.37 -19.70
N GLY A 165 -13.19 8.82 -19.72
CA GLY A 165 -14.21 8.36 -18.80
C GLY A 165 -14.50 6.86 -18.93
N LYS A 166 -14.63 6.36 -20.16
CA LYS A 166 -14.79 4.93 -20.45
C LYS A 166 -13.59 4.11 -19.95
N ALA A 167 -12.37 4.55 -20.23
CA ALA A 167 -11.16 3.88 -19.78
C ALA A 167 -11.08 3.82 -18.24
N SER A 168 -11.47 4.90 -17.54
CA SER A 168 -11.55 4.91 -16.08
C SER A 168 -12.58 3.91 -15.54
N GLN A 169 -13.75 3.79 -16.17
CA GLN A 169 -14.76 2.79 -15.81
C GLN A 169 -14.25 1.36 -16.06
N GLN A 170 -13.58 1.12 -17.19
CA GLN A 170 -12.96 -0.16 -17.51
C GLN A 170 -11.91 -0.56 -16.47
N ILE A 171 -11.02 0.35 -16.06
CA ILE A 171 -10.04 0.10 -14.99
C ILE A 171 -10.73 -0.27 -13.67
N THR A 172 -11.78 0.47 -13.29
CA THR A 172 -12.55 0.20 -12.06
C THR A 172 -13.25 -1.16 -12.09
N ASN A 173 -13.66 -1.60 -13.29
CA ASN A 173 -14.25 -2.90 -13.55
C ASN A 173 -13.22 -4.00 -13.83
N GLU A 174 -11.94 -3.75 -13.58
CA GLU A 174 -10.81 -4.69 -13.79
C GLU A 174 -10.56 -5.07 -15.27
N GLN A 175 -11.14 -4.32 -16.21
CA GLN A 175 -10.97 -4.46 -17.66
C GLN A 175 -9.80 -3.60 -18.15
N VAL A 176 -8.62 -3.76 -17.54
CA VAL A 176 -7.48 -2.86 -17.78
C VAL A 176 -6.95 -2.95 -19.22
N ASP A 177 -7.01 -4.13 -19.84
CA ASP A 177 -6.60 -4.31 -21.24
C ASP A 177 -7.51 -3.53 -22.21
N ASP A 178 -8.83 -3.54 -21.98
CA ASP A 178 -9.78 -2.76 -22.77
C ASP A 178 -9.59 -1.24 -22.56
N ALA A 179 -9.22 -0.84 -21.34
CA ALA A 179 -8.85 0.56 -21.05
C ALA A 179 -7.61 0.98 -21.82
N ILE A 180 -6.57 0.13 -21.88
CA ILE A 180 -5.35 0.38 -22.66
C ILE A 180 -5.68 0.56 -24.14
N VAL A 181 -6.55 -0.27 -24.71
CA VAL A 181 -7.02 -0.13 -26.10
C VAL A 181 -7.75 1.21 -26.29
N THR A 182 -8.67 1.55 -25.40
CA THR A 182 -9.43 2.80 -25.44
C THR A 182 -8.52 4.03 -25.39
N LEU A 183 -7.50 4.01 -24.50
CA LEU A 183 -6.54 5.10 -24.34
C LEU A 183 -5.60 5.24 -25.54
N LYS A 184 -5.12 4.11 -26.10
CA LYS A 184 -4.33 4.13 -27.35
C LYS A 184 -5.12 4.72 -28.51
N ASN A 185 -6.40 4.34 -28.65
CA ASN A 185 -7.28 4.92 -29.67
C ASN A 185 -7.48 6.43 -29.47
N ASN A 186 -7.46 6.92 -28.23
CA ASN A 186 -7.54 8.34 -27.97
C ASN A 186 -6.24 9.07 -28.38
N LEU A 187 -5.08 8.45 -28.16
CA LEU A 187 -3.79 8.98 -28.58
C LEU A 187 -3.59 8.98 -30.12
N THR A 188 -4.35 8.21 -30.90
CA THR A 188 -4.29 8.36 -32.37
C THR A 188 -4.87 9.70 -32.83
N LEU A 189 -5.90 10.19 -32.12
CA LEU A 189 -6.53 11.49 -32.37
C LEU A 189 -5.77 12.63 -31.70
N PHE A 190 -5.19 12.37 -30.52
CA PHE A 190 -4.43 13.34 -29.74
C PHE A 190 -3.05 12.80 -29.30
N PRO A 191 -2.05 12.72 -30.21
CA PRO A 191 -0.78 12.02 -29.98
C PRO A 191 0.09 12.50 -28.80
N LYS A 192 -0.21 13.67 -28.23
CA LYS A 192 0.55 14.29 -27.13
C LYS A 192 -0.36 14.77 -25.99
N ASP A 193 -1.58 14.24 -25.89
CA ASP A 193 -2.49 14.61 -24.80
C ASP A 193 -2.00 14.05 -23.46
N ALA A 194 -1.65 14.96 -22.54
CA ALA A 194 -1.03 14.61 -21.27
C ALA A 194 -1.95 13.78 -20.37
N ASP A 195 -3.26 14.06 -20.34
CA ASP A 195 -4.23 13.32 -19.52
C ASP A 195 -4.33 11.86 -19.98
N THR A 196 -4.37 11.64 -21.29
CA THR A 196 -4.42 10.31 -21.90
C THR A 196 -3.11 9.54 -21.72
N GLN A 197 -1.96 10.20 -21.87
CA GLN A 197 -0.66 9.58 -21.60
C GLN A 197 -0.53 9.17 -20.12
N ASN A 198 -0.96 10.04 -19.19
CA ASN A 198 -0.97 9.73 -17.76
C ASN A 198 -1.89 8.54 -17.43
N ALA A 199 -3.11 8.54 -17.97
CA ALA A 199 -4.04 7.43 -17.78
C ALA A 199 -3.49 6.11 -18.34
N LEU A 200 -2.83 6.15 -19.51
CA LEU A 200 -2.22 4.98 -20.13
C LEU A 200 -1.04 4.45 -19.30
N ALA A 201 -0.17 5.33 -18.81
CA ALA A 201 0.94 4.95 -17.94
C ALA A 201 0.42 4.31 -16.64
N ASN A 202 -0.64 4.86 -16.04
CA ASN A 202 -1.26 4.28 -14.84
C ASN A 202 -1.93 2.92 -15.12
N ALA A 203 -2.54 2.74 -16.29
CA ALA A 203 -3.06 1.43 -16.69
C ALA A 203 -1.93 0.39 -16.84
N TYR A 204 -0.79 0.78 -17.40
CA TYR A 204 0.39 -0.08 -17.46
C TYR A 204 0.96 -0.41 -16.07
N ILE A 205 0.97 0.55 -15.15
CA ILE A 205 1.33 0.31 -13.73
C ILE A 205 0.37 -0.71 -13.10
N ALA A 206 -0.94 -0.61 -13.35
CA ALA A 206 -1.94 -1.52 -12.78
C ALA A 206 -1.71 -2.99 -13.20
N ILE A 207 -1.28 -3.23 -14.44
CA ILE A 207 -0.88 -4.58 -14.91
C ILE A 207 0.60 -4.90 -14.66
N LYS A 208 1.30 -4.08 -13.86
CA LYS A 208 2.72 -4.21 -13.50
C LYS A 208 3.69 -4.20 -14.70
N ASN A 209 3.28 -3.63 -15.83
CA ASN A 209 4.14 -3.43 -16.99
C ASN A 209 4.87 -2.07 -16.88
N TYR A 210 5.90 -2.06 -16.03
CA TYR A 210 6.62 -0.83 -15.71
C TYR A 210 7.46 -0.31 -16.88
N ASP A 211 7.92 -1.15 -17.78
CA ASP A 211 8.70 -0.72 -18.95
C ASP A 211 7.85 0.09 -19.94
N LEU A 212 6.61 -0.34 -20.20
CA LEU A 212 5.67 0.43 -21.02
C LEU A 212 5.22 1.71 -20.30
N ALA A 213 5.02 1.68 -18.98
CA ALA A 213 4.73 2.88 -18.20
C ALA A 213 5.88 3.90 -18.30
N ALA A 214 7.13 3.47 -18.12
CA ALA A 214 8.31 4.32 -18.30
C ALA A 214 8.40 4.87 -19.72
N THR A 215 8.20 4.04 -20.74
CA THR A 215 8.21 4.49 -22.14
C THR A 215 7.16 5.56 -22.39
N THR A 216 5.96 5.40 -21.83
CA THR A 216 4.85 6.36 -21.94
C THR A 216 5.20 7.69 -21.28
N TYR A 217 5.73 7.68 -20.05
CA TYR A 217 6.16 8.90 -19.36
C TYR A 217 7.31 9.62 -20.09
N SER A 218 8.29 8.89 -20.63
CA SER A 218 9.39 9.47 -21.41
C SER A 218 8.91 10.19 -22.67
N GLY A 219 7.77 9.80 -23.23
CA GLY A 219 7.15 10.43 -24.40
C GLY A 219 6.30 11.67 -24.10
N MET A 220 6.15 12.07 -22.82
CA MET A 220 5.35 13.22 -22.44
C MET A 220 6.07 14.54 -22.74
N ALA A 221 5.34 15.51 -23.27
CA ALA A 221 5.87 16.86 -23.52
C ALA A 221 6.00 17.69 -22.23
N ASP A 222 5.18 17.41 -21.21
CA ASP A 222 5.26 18.07 -19.91
C ASP A 222 6.41 17.49 -19.07
N SER A 223 7.47 18.29 -18.88
CA SER A 223 8.67 17.85 -18.17
C SER A 223 8.40 17.45 -16.73
N LEU A 224 7.45 18.09 -16.04
CA LEU A 224 7.15 17.75 -14.65
C LEU A 224 6.45 16.39 -14.54
N SER A 225 5.41 16.15 -15.36
CA SER A 225 4.73 14.84 -15.41
C SER A 225 5.69 13.73 -15.82
N LEU A 226 6.58 13.99 -16.78
CA LEU A 226 7.65 13.06 -17.16
C LEU A 226 8.53 12.72 -15.95
N LEU A 227 9.14 13.71 -15.30
CA LEU A 227 10.09 13.48 -14.21
C LEU A 227 9.42 12.79 -13.00
N THR A 228 8.21 13.24 -12.64
CA THR A 228 7.48 12.66 -11.51
C THR A 228 6.94 11.26 -11.79
N GLY A 229 6.57 10.97 -13.04
CA GLY A 229 6.18 9.64 -13.52
C GLY A 229 7.36 8.67 -13.60
N GLN A 230 8.49 9.10 -14.17
CA GLN A 230 9.74 8.32 -14.19
C GLN A 230 10.22 7.98 -12.77
N SER A 231 10.13 8.93 -11.84
CA SER A 231 10.46 8.71 -10.44
C SER A 231 9.60 7.60 -9.83
N LEU A 232 8.27 7.62 -10.05
CA LEU A 232 7.37 6.58 -9.59
C LEU A 232 7.72 5.21 -10.17
N VAL A 233 7.92 5.14 -11.48
CA VAL A 233 8.21 3.86 -12.16
C VAL A 233 9.57 3.30 -11.73
N ALA A 234 10.58 4.16 -11.56
CA ALA A 234 11.87 3.76 -11.01
C ALA A 234 11.74 3.14 -9.61
N HIS A 235 10.88 3.70 -8.75
CA HIS A 235 10.58 3.11 -7.44
C HIS A 235 9.89 1.74 -7.57
N LEU A 236 8.90 1.62 -8.44
CA LEU A 236 8.20 0.35 -8.69
C LEU A 236 9.12 -0.74 -9.26
N LEU A 237 10.16 -0.34 -10.00
CA LEU A 237 11.27 -1.18 -10.47
C LEU A 237 12.34 -1.45 -9.39
N LYS A 238 12.12 -1.03 -8.15
CA LYS A 238 13.06 -1.13 -7.01
C LYS A 238 14.40 -0.39 -7.23
N LYS A 239 14.39 0.66 -8.06
CA LYS A 239 15.55 1.54 -8.35
C LYS A 239 15.43 2.87 -7.61
N ASP A 240 15.32 2.82 -6.28
CA ASP A 240 15.00 3.99 -5.44
C ASP A 240 16.00 5.15 -5.58
N LYS A 241 17.29 4.85 -5.79
CA LYS A 241 18.30 5.90 -6.04
C LYS A 241 18.03 6.68 -7.32
N LEU A 242 17.62 5.98 -8.38
CA LEU A 242 17.23 6.60 -9.65
C LEU A 242 15.91 7.36 -9.51
N ALA A 243 14.95 6.80 -8.74
CA ALA A 243 13.71 7.50 -8.42
C ALA A 243 13.97 8.86 -7.74
N LEU A 244 14.96 8.92 -6.84
CA LEU A 244 15.38 10.15 -6.19
C LEU A 244 16.03 11.14 -7.15
N GLN A 245 16.86 10.67 -8.09
CA GLN A 245 17.47 11.54 -9.11
C GLN A 245 16.41 12.28 -9.93
N TYR A 246 15.44 11.55 -10.50
CA TYR A 246 14.35 12.17 -11.25
C TYR A 246 13.50 13.13 -10.41
N ALA A 247 13.25 12.80 -9.14
CA ALA A 247 12.43 13.66 -8.27
C ALA A 247 13.17 14.95 -7.86
N VAL A 248 14.49 14.88 -7.65
CA VAL A 248 15.33 16.06 -7.43
C VAL A 248 15.29 16.99 -8.63
N GLU A 249 15.46 16.43 -9.84
CA GLU A 249 15.36 17.20 -11.09
C GLU A 249 13.98 17.84 -11.26
N GLY A 250 12.90 17.11 -10.97
CA GLY A 250 11.53 17.62 -11.02
C GLY A 250 11.28 18.77 -10.03
N SER A 251 11.76 18.64 -8.79
CA SER A 251 11.68 19.71 -7.78
C SER A 251 12.51 20.95 -8.19
N ALA A 252 13.72 20.75 -8.72
CA ALA A 252 14.56 21.83 -9.21
C ALA A 252 13.92 22.56 -10.40
N PHE A 253 13.35 21.82 -11.36
CA PHE A 253 12.61 22.37 -12.49
C PHE A 253 11.44 23.24 -12.03
N ALA A 254 10.62 22.75 -11.08
CA ALA A 254 9.48 23.48 -10.55
C ALA A 254 9.90 24.75 -9.77
N LYS A 255 11.04 24.74 -9.08
CA LYS A 255 11.59 25.93 -8.42
C LYS A 255 12.13 26.95 -9.42
N ALA A 256 12.83 26.51 -10.46
CA ALA A 256 13.46 27.40 -11.43
C ALA A 256 12.45 28.10 -12.36
N LYS A 257 11.41 27.39 -12.79
CA LYS A 257 10.39 27.92 -13.71
C LYS A 257 9.47 28.98 -13.10
N PHE A 258 9.43 29.09 -11.78
CA PHE A 258 8.39 29.86 -11.12
C PHE A 258 8.94 30.53 -9.85
N GLN A 259 9.29 31.81 -9.97
CA GLN A 259 9.85 32.62 -8.87
C GLN A 259 8.80 33.55 -8.21
N GLN A 260 7.49 33.33 -8.43
CA GLN A 260 6.41 34.23 -7.97
C GLN A 260 5.21 33.50 -7.36
N ASP A 261 4.59 34.13 -6.35
CA ASP A 261 3.52 33.68 -5.43
C ASP A 261 2.15 33.26 -6.06
N SER A 262 2.08 33.04 -7.37
CA SER A 262 0.82 32.70 -8.05
C SER A 262 0.24 31.34 -7.62
N VAL A 263 -1.08 31.20 -7.69
CA VAL A 263 -1.80 29.95 -7.35
C VAL A 263 -1.31 28.77 -8.21
N THR A 264 -1.06 29.00 -9.50
CA THR A 264 -0.53 27.98 -10.42
C THR A 264 0.87 27.54 -10.00
N HIS A 265 1.73 28.47 -9.59
CA HIS A 265 3.06 28.14 -9.07
C HIS A 265 3.00 27.22 -7.86
N LYS A 266 2.18 27.56 -6.86
CA LYS A 266 2.03 26.76 -5.63
C LYS A 266 1.57 25.34 -5.93
N LYS A 267 0.64 25.16 -6.88
CA LYS A 267 0.18 23.82 -7.33
C LYS A 267 1.31 23.00 -7.96
N THR A 268 2.09 23.61 -8.86
CA THR A 268 3.21 22.94 -9.55
C THR A 268 4.33 22.57 -8.58
N LEU A 269 4.70 23.48 -7.68
CA LEU A 269 5.71 23.24 -6.66
C LEU A 269 5.30 22.12 -5.70
N LEU A 270 4.05 22.14 -5.24
CA LEU A 270 3.49 21.09 -4.39
C LEU A 270 3.52 19.72 -5.08
N ALA A 271 3.16 19.65 -6.37
CA ALA A 271 3.20 18.41 -7.13
C ALA A 271 4.62 17.84 -7.30
N ALA A 272 5.59 18.70 -7.60
CA ALA A 272 6.98 18.30 -7.71
C ALA A 272 7.56 17.83 -6.36
N ASN A 273 7.29 18.60 -5.30
CA ASN A 273 7.80 18.30 -3.97
C ASN A 273 7.12 17.07 -3.36
N GLU A 274 5.87 16.76 -3.68
CA GLU A 274 5.24 15.51 -3.24
C GLU A 274 6.06 14.30 -3.68
N ARG A 275 6.40 14.20 -4.97
CA ARG A 275 7.21 13.10 -5.47
C ARG A 275 8.62 13.11 -4.88
N TYR A 276 9.21 14.29 -4.70
CA TYR A 276 10.52 14.41 -4.07
C TYR A 276 10.52 13.93 -2.62
N ILE A 277 9.52 14.31 -1.82
CA ILE A 277 9.33 13.84 -0.45
C ILE A 277 9.15 12.32 -0.42
N GLN A 278 8.31 11.77 -1.29
CA GLN A 278 8.14 10.31 -1.41
C GLN A 278 9.47 9.62 -1.74
N ALA A 279 10.23 10.13 -2.71
CA ALA A 279 11.52 9.56 -3.08
C ALA A 279 12.57 9.66 -1.95
N LEU A 280 12.56 10.74 -1.16
CA LEU A 280 13.37 10.84 0.06
C LEU A 280 12.99 9.75 1.06
N ILE A 281 11.68 9.54 1.29
CA ILE A 281 11.16 8.49 2.19
C ILE A 281 11.58 7.10 1.70
N TRP A 282 11.45 6.81 0.40
CA TRP A 282 11.87 5.53 -0.18
C TRP A 282 13.38 5.26 -0.01
N ASN A 283 14.19 6.32 -0.02
CA ASN A 283 15.63 6.26 0.21
C ASN A 283 16.04 6.36 1.69
N ASN A 284 15.10 6.30 2.64
CA ASN A 284 15.32 6.47 4.08
C ASN A 284 15.93 7.82 4.49
N LYS A 285 15.80 8.85 3.65
CA LYS A 285 16.25 10.23 3.91
C LYS A 285 15.18 11.01 4.67
N TYR A 286 14.84 10.51 5.86
CA TYR A 286 13.72 11.02 6.66
C TYR A 286 13.93 12.43 7.23
N PRO A 287 15.14 12.83 7.68
CA PRO A 287 15.39 14.21 8.08
C PRO A 287 15.13 15.19 6.94
N GLU A 288 15.69 14.92 5.76
CA GLU A 288 15.52 15.75 4.58
C GLU A 288 14.05 15.79 4.13
N ALA A 289 13.34 14.66 4.21
CA ALA A 289 11.91 14.63 3.92
C ALA A 289 11.11 15.57 4.85
N ARG A 290 11.46 15.66 6.14
CA ARG A 290 10.82 16.58 7.09
C ARG A 290 11.07 18.04 6.72
N GLU A 291 12.30 18.38 6.34
CA GLU A 291 12.66 19.73 5.92
C GLU A 291 11.92 20.15 4.65
N VAL A 292 11.81 19.26 3.67
CA VAL A 292 11.08 19.52 2.43
C VAL A 292 9.57 19.63 2.69
N ILE A 293 9.00 18.81 3.58
CA ILE A 293 7.59 18.97 4.02
C ILE A 293 7.39 20.35 4.64
N ALA A 294 8.21 20.74 5.62
CA ALA A 294 8.07 22.00 6.33
C ALA A 294 8.21 23.22 5.41
N SER A 295 9.22 23.21 4.53
CA SER A 295 9.41 24.30 3.55
C SER A 295 8.30 24.36 2.50
N THR A 296 7.77 23.21 2.06
CA THR A 296 6.63 23.18 1.12
C THR A 296 5.35 23.69 1.78
N GLU A 297 5.11 23.34 3.04
CA GLU A 297 3.98 23.83 3.82
C GLU A 297 4.05 25.35 4.05
N ALA A 298 5.25 25.88 4.34
CA ALA A 298 5.46 27.31 4.46
C ALA A 298 5.17 28.06 3.14
N ALA A 299 5.55 27.49 1.99
CA ALA A 299 5.35 28.12 0.68
C ALA A 299 3.93 27.95 0.11
N CYS A 300 3.31 26.79 0.33
CA CYS A 300 2.04 26.40 -0.31
C CYS A 300 0.83 26.39 0.64
N GLY A 301 1.06 26.51 1.94
CA GLY A 301 0.04 26.32 2.97
C GLY A 301 -0.25 24.85 3.26
N THR A 302 -1.10 24.60 4.26
CA THR A 302 -1.55 23.26 4.65
C THR A 302 -2.45 22.64 3.59
N SER A 303 -2.36 21.33 3.37
CA SER A 303 -3.28 20.60 2.49
C SER A 303 -3.37 19.12 2.86
N ASN A 304 -4.46 18.45 2.46
CA ASN A 304 -4.61 17.00 2.66
C ASN A 304 -3.44 16.21 2.04
N ARG A 305 -2.85 16.72 0.95
CA ARG A 305 -1.69 16.13 0.29
C ARG A 305 -0.45 16.15 1.19
N LEU A 306 -0.18 17.27 1.87
CA LEU A 306 0.93 17.36 2.82
C LEU A 306 0.66 16.53 4.08
N ASP A 307 -0.58 16.50 4.56
CA ASP A 307 -0.96 15.63 5.69
C ASP A 307 -0.75 14.15 5.34
N ALA A 308 -1.05 13.72 4.10
CA ALA A 308 -0.80 12.36 3.63
C ALA A 308 0.71 12.04 3.56
N LEU A 309 1.55 12.99 3.18
CA LEU A 309 3.01 12.84 3.19
C LEU A 309 3.57 12.74 4.62
N LYS A 310 3.08 13.56 5.55
CA LYS A 310 3.43 13.47 6.99
C LYS A 310 2.99 12.13 7.56
N ALA A 311 1.80 11.65 7.19
CA ALA A 311 1.31 10.34 7.59
C ALA A 311 2.20 9.21 7.04
N THR A 312 2.55 9.27 5.76
CA THR A 312 3.45 8.32 5.09
C THR A 312 4.82 8.29 5.76
N LEU A 313 5.42 9.45 6.04
CA LEU A 313 6.66 9.54 6.79
C LEU A 313 6.56 8.85 8.16
N GLY A 314 5.44 9.03 8.87
CA GLY A 314 5.19 8.35 10.13
C GLY A 314 5.11 6.83 9.99
N MET A 315 4.54 6.33 8.89
CA MET A 315 4.46 4.89 8.58
C MET A 315 5.85 4.28 8.39
N TYR A 316 6.75 4.96 7.67
CA TYR A 316 8.10 4.48 7.42
C TYR A 316 9.03 4.58 8.65
N THR A 317 8.75 5.53 9.55
CA THR A 317 9.55 5.76 10.76
C THR A 317 9.02 5.02 11.99
N GLY A 318 7.95 4.23 11.85
CA GLY A 318 7.33 3.48 12.95
C GLY A 318 6.51 4.35 13.93
N THR A 319 6.22 5.60 13.58
CA THR A 319 5.43 6.52 14.42
C THR A 319 3.95 6.50 14.07
N PHE A 320 3.36 5.29 14.05
CA PHE A 320 2.00 5.03 13.55
C PHE A 320 0.91 5.87 14.22
N ALA A 321 1.04 6.19 15.51
CA ALA A 321 0.10 7.05 16.21
C ALA A 321 0.00 8.45 15.58
N LYS A 322 1.14 9.02 15.15
CA LYS A 322 1.16 10.30 14.43
C LYS A 322 0.52 10.17 13.05
N SER A 323 0.80 9.08 12.32
CA SER A 323 0.17 8.81 11.03
C SER A 323 -1.35 8.72 11.13
N ILE A 324 -1.87 8.02 12.15
CA ILE A 324 -3.31 7.93 12.42
C ILE A 324 -3.90 9.32 12.65
N SER A 325 -3.26 10.19 13.42
CA SER A 325 -3.74 11.56 13.64
C SER A 325 -3.82 12.38 12.34
N TYR A 326 -2.81 12.29 11.47
CA TYR A 326 -2.85 12.97 10.17
C TYR A 326 -3.94 12.41 9.25
N TYR A 327 -4.11 11.10 9.18
CA TYR A 327 -5.20 10.52 8.38
C TYR A 327 -6.59 10.90 8.92
N LYS A 328 -6.77 11.00 10.24
CA LYS A 328 -8.00 11.52 10.83
C LYS A 328 -8.27 12.96 10.39
N ALA A 329 -7.27 13.84 10.43
CA ALA A 329 -7.42 15.22 9.97
C ALA A 329 -7.77 15.32 8.47
N ILE A 330 -7.26 14.41 7.64
CA ILE A 330 -7.68 14.31 6.23
C ILE A 330 -9.16 13.92 6.15
N LEU A 331 -9.58 12.89 6.90
CA LEU A 331 -10.94 12.36 6.88
C LEU A 331 -11.99 13.30 7.49
N GLU A 332 -11.60 14.21 8.39
CA GLU A 332 -12.44 15.29 8.89
C GLU A 332 -12.77 16.31 7.80
N LYS A 333 -11.82 16.58 6.89
CA LYS A 333 -12.00 17.51 5.76
C LYS A 333 -12.67 16.85 4.56
N ASP A 334 -12.33 15.59 4.29
CA ASP A 334 -12.86 14.78 3.21
C ASP A 334 -13.07 13.33 3.67
N SER A 335 -14.30 13.00 4.05
CA SER A 335 -14.65 11.67 4.55
C SER A 335 -14.50 10.55 3.50
N THR A 336 -14.46 10.93 2.22
CA THR A 336 -14.37 10.01 1.08
C THR A 336 -12.94 9.76 0.64
N SER A 337 -11.97 10.53 1.15
CA SER A 337 -10.56 10.47 0.74
C SER A 337 -10.00 9.05 0.70
N PHE A 338 -9.47 8.65 -0.45
CA PHE A 338 -8.78 7.37 -0.64
C PHE A 338 -7.57 7.25 0.30
N ASP A 339 -6.66 8.23 0.26
CA ASP A 339 -5.46 8.25 1.11
C ASP A 339 -5.81 8.27 2.59
N GLY A 340 -6.90 8.97 2.96
CA GLY A 340 -7.43 8.98 4.32
C GLY A 340 -7.91 7.58 4.76
N ASN A 341 -8.78 6.94 3.99
CA ASN A 341 -9.42 5.67 4.38
C ASN A 341 -8.45 4.48 4.29
N LEU A 342 -7.74 4.30 3.17
CA LEU A 342 -6.81 3.17 3.02
C LEU A 342 -5.53 3.39 3.85
N GLY A 343 -5.05 4.63 3.93
CA GLY A 343 -3.88 4.99 4.72
C GLY A 343 -4.09 4.72 6.22
N ILE A 344 -5.22 5.15 6.78
CA ILE A 344 -5.52 4.89 8.19
C ILE A 344 -5.75 3.40 8.47
N ALA A 345 -6.34 2.65 7.53
CA ALA A 345 -6.49 1.21 7.64
C ALA A 345 -5.12 0.51 7.78
N ASN A 346 -4.17 0.90 6.93
CA ASN A 346 -2.79 0.40 7.00
C ASN A 346 -2.08 0.83 8.29
N ALA A 347 -2.31 2.06 8.76
CA ALA A 347 -1.73 2.54 10.01
C ALA A 347 -2.25 1.78 11.24
N TYR A 348 -3.56 1.48 11.29
CA TYR A 348 -4.14 0.64 12.33
C TYR A 348 -3.61 -0.79 12.26
N ARG A 349 -3.45 -1.37 11.07
CA ARG A 349 -2.82 -2.69 10.92
C ARG A 349 -1.40 -2.69 11.48
N ALA A 350 -0.59 -1.69 11.15
CA ALA A 350 0.78 -1.56 11.61
C ALA A 350 0.87 -1.34 13.14
N GLN A 351 -0.10 -0.62 13.72
CA GLN A 351 -0.24 -0.45 15.16
C GLN A 351 -0.68 -1.75 15.86
N GLY A 352 -1.28 -2.70 15.14
CA GLY A 352 -1.87 -3.92 15.70
C GLY A 352 -3.36 -3.80 16.03
N ASN A 353 -4.06 -2.75 15.62
CA ASN A 353 -5.52 -2.64 15.79
C ASN A 353 -6.25 -3.20 14.58
N LEU A 354 -6.46 -4.52 14.56
CA LEU A 354 -6.94 -5.22 13.36
C LEU A 354 -8.42 -4.92 13.06
N ASP A 355 -9.26 -4.73 14.07
CA ASP A 355 -10.67 -4.36 13.90
C ASP A 355 -10.83 -3.02 13.19
N LEU A 356 -10.13 -1.99 13.65
CA LEU A 356 -10.17 -0.68 12.99
C LEU A 356 -9.53 -0.72 11.60
N ALA A 357 -8.45 -1.50 11.42
CA ALA A 357 -7.88 -1.71 10.10
C ALA A 357 -8.90 -2.29 9.11
N ARG A 358 -9.64 -3.33 9.53
CA ARG A 358 -10.71 -3.94 8.74
C ARG A 358 -11.83 -2.96 8.43
N ASN A 359 -12.31 -2.23 9.44
CA ASN A 359 -13.44 -1.31 9.27
C ASN A 359 -13.12 -0.19 8.28
N TYR A 360 -11.94 0.40 8.34
CA TYR A 360 -11.52 1.42 7.36
C TYR A 360 -11.22 0.84 5.98
N ALA A 361 -10.73 -0.39 5.88
CA ALA A 361 -10.59 -1.08 4.59
C ALA A 361 -11.96 -1.34 3.94
N LEU A 362 -12.97 -1.77 4.71
CA LEU A 362 -14.35 -1.90 4.22
C LEU A 362 -14.96 -0.55 3.83
N LYS A 363 -14.72 0.50 4.63
CA LYS A 363 -15.15 1.87 4.29
C LYS A 363 -14.51 2.35 2.99
N THR A 364 -13.23 2.02 2.76
CA THR A 364 -12.54 2.29 1.49
C THR A 364 -13.28 1.62 0.33
N LEU A 365 -13.67 0.35 0.44
CA LEU A 365 -14.42 -0.35 -0.60
C LEU A 365 -15.84 0.19 -0.80
N GLY A 366 -16.44 0.80 0.24
CA GLY A 366 -17.72 1.50 0.13
C GLY A 366 -17.66 2.72 -0.78
N PHE A 367 -16.55 3.47 -0.78
CA PHE A 367 -16.34 4.62 -1.67
C PHE A 367 -15.66 4.24 -2.99
N TYR A 368 -14.79 3.23 -2.98
CA TYR A 368 -13.99 2.76 -4.10
C TYR A 368 -14.20 1.26 -4.31
N PRO A 369 -15.30 0.86 -4.97
CA PRO A 369 -15.57 -0.54 -5.27
C PRO A 369 -14.39 -1.18 -6.01
N ASN A 370 -14.14 -2.47 -5.74
CA ASN A 370 -13.06 -3.27 -6.36
C ASN A 370 -11.63 -2.76 -6.13
N GLN A 371 -11.39 -1.81 -5.23
CA GLN A 371 -10.03 -1.32 -5.00
C GLN A 371 -9.10 -2.48 -4.54
N PRO A 372 -8.00 -2.75 -5.29
CA PRO A 372 -7.22 -3.98 -5.11
C PRO A 372 -6.45 -4.02 -3.78
N ASP A 373 -5.88 -2.90 -3.34
CA ASP A 373 -5.10 -2.83 -2.09
C ASP A 373 -5.97 -3.02 -0.85
N ALA A 374 -7.19 -2.50 -0.83
CA ALA A 374 -8.15 -2.68 0.23
C ALA A 374 -8.62 -4.14 0.31
N ARG A 375 -8.88 -4.79 -0.84
CA ARG A 375 -9.16 -6.24 -0.88
C ARG A 375 -7.97 -7.08 -0.43
N ALA A 376 -6.76 -6.73 -0.88
CA ALA A 376 -5.53 -7.40 -0.46
C ALA A 376 -5.28 -7.24 1.03
N LEU A 377 -5.54 -6.06 1.59
CA LEU A 377 -5.48 -5.79 3.03
C LEU A 377 -6.47 -6.66 3.80
N LEU A 378 -7.74 -6.72 3.37
CA LEU A 378 -8.75 -7.58 3.99
C LEU A 378 -8.38 -9.07 3.91
N ALA A 379 -7.89 -9.53 2.75
CA ALA A 379 -7.42 -10.89 2.58
C ALA A 379 -6.22 -11.20 3.49
N ALA A 380 -5.26 -10.28 3.61
CA ALA A 380 -4.12 -10.42 4.51
C ALA A 380 -4.53 -10.48 5.99
N LEU A 381 -5.48 -9.63 6.42
CA LEU A 381 -6.04 -9.67 7.77
C LEU A 381 -6.75 -11.00 8.04
N ARG A 382 -7.59 -11.45 7.11
CA ARG A 382 -8.33 -12.71 7.20
C ARG A 382 -7.39 -13.93 7.25
N ASN A 383 -6.39 -13.98 6.37
CA ASN A 383 -5.40 -15.05 6.33
C ASN A 383 -4.50 -15.06 7.58
N GLY A 384 -4.16 -13.89 8.11
CA GLY A 384 -3.39 -13.77 9.36
C GLY A 384 -4.13 -14.27 10.61
N LEU A 385 -5.46 -14.40 10.53
CA LEU A 385 -6.31 -14.90 11.61
C LEU A 385 -6.84 -16.32 11.33
N ALA A 386 -6.39 -16.97 10.26
CA ALA A 386 -6.75 -18.35 9.96
C ALA A 386 -5.94 -19.35 10.82
N PRO A 387 -6.51 -20.50 11.20
CA PRO A 387 -5.75 -21.58 11.84
C PRO A 387 -4.64 -22.11 10.94
N VAL A 388 -3.47 -22.33 11.53
CA VAL A 388 -2.27 -22.83 10.83
C VAL A 388 -1.72 -24.03 11.57
N LEU A 389 -1.40 -25.08 10.82
CA LEU A 389 -0.64 -26.24 11.26
C LEU A 389 0.78 -26.17 10.68
N ASN A 390 1.79 -26.21 11.53
CA ASN A 390 3.18 -26.35 11.14
C ASN A 390 3.66 -27.74 11.57
N THR A 391 4.36 -28.44 10.68
CA THR A 391 5.04 -29.68 11.02
C THR A 391 6.53 -29.56 10.70
N ILE A 392 7.35 -30.21 11.53
CA ILE A 392 8.79 -30.25 11.35
C ILE A 392 9.28 -31.67 11.57
N GLY A 393 10.23 -32.10 10.75
CA GLY A 393 11.04 -33.29 10.97
C GLY A 393 12.50 -32.90 10.84
N SER A 394 13.34 -33.34 11.77
CA SER A 394 14.75 -32.98 11.77
C SER A 394 15.65 -34.12 12.24
N TYR A 395 16.87 -34.10 11.75
CA TYR A 395 17.99 -34.92 12.18
C TYR A 395 19.10 -34.01 12.71
N THR A 396 19.69 -34.35 13.84
CA THR A 396 20.86 -33.66 14.41
C THR A 396 21.96 -34.65 14.67
N SER A 397 23.20 -34.27 14.40
CA SER A 397 24.40 -35.03 14.78
C SER A 397 25.50 -34.11 15.28
N ASP A 398 26.33 -34.60 16.19
CA ASP A 398 27.53 -33.90 16.64
C ASP A 398 28.79 -34.78 16.58
N ASN A 399 29.94 -34.15 16.82
CA ASN A 399 31.24 -34.81 16.88
C ASN A 399 31.46 -35.65 18.17
N GLY A 400 30.54 -35.58 19.13
CA GLY A 400 30.51 -36.37 20.36
C GLY A 400 29.75 -37.69 20.21
N ASN A 401 29.50 -38.13 18.97
CA ASN A 401 28.71 -39.31 18.62
C ASN A 401 27.24 -39.22 19.05
N ASN A 402 26.71 -38.01 19.31
CA ASN A 402 25.29 -37.85 19.61
C ASN A 402 24.50 -37.67 18.31
N GLU A 403 23.49 -38.50 18.12
CA GLU A 403 22.52 -38.41 17.02
C GLU A 403 21.10 -38.26 17.59
N ALA A 404 20.25 -37.51 16.88
CA ALA A 404 18.85 -37.43 17.26
C ALA A 404 17.92 -37.19 16.08
N TYR A 405 16.73 -37.76 16.19
CA TYR A 405 15.62 -37.55 15.26
C TYR A 405 14.48 -36.89 16.02
N ALA A 406 13.92 -35.82 15.45
CA ALA A 406 12.79 -35.15 16.04
C ALA A 406 11.67 -34.95 15.02
N ALA A 407 10.43 -35.06 15.50
CA ALA A 407 9.23 -34.73 14.77
C ALA A 407 8.34 -33.85 15.65
N GLY A 408 7.75 -32.81 15.06
CA GLY A 408 6.93 -31.86 15.79
C GLY A 408 5.73 -31.38 14.99
N VAL A 409 4.65 -31.09 15.71
CA VAL A 409 3.45 -30.46 15.21
C VAL A 409 3.13 -29.25 16.09
N ASN A 410 2.90 -28.11 15.46
CA ASN A 410 2.50 -26.87 16.09
C ASN A 410 1.21 -26.36 15.43
N ALA A 411 0.12 -26.30 16.17
CA ALA A 411 -1.15 -25.74 15.70
C ALA A 411 -1.39 -24.37 16.35
N VAL A 412 -1.58 -23.34 15.53
CA VAL A 412 -1.93 -21.98 15.97
C VAL A 412 -3.39 -21.73 15.62
N ILE A 413 -4.21 -21.50 16.65
CA ILE A 413 -5.67 -21.36 16.51
C ILE A 413 -6.10 -19.99 17.08
N PRO A 414 -6.41 -19.01 16.21
CA PRO A 414 -6.99 -17.75 16.63
C PRO A 414 -8.47 -17.88 17.02
N PHE A 415 -8.83 -17.28 18.16
CA PHE A 415 -10.22 -17.22 18.66
C PHE A 415 -10.79 -15.79 18.64
N SER A 416 -9.93 -14.78 18.54
CA SER A 416 -10.28 -13.39 18.23
C SER A 416 -9.09 -12.72 17.53
N ASP A 417 -9.22 -11.43 17.21
CA ASP A 417 -8.13 -10.62 16.66
C ASP A 417 -7.01 -10.34 17.69
N ARG A 418 -7.26 -10.61 18.98
CA ARG A 418 -6.34 -10.42 20.11
C ARG A 418 -5.87 -11.71 20.77
N PHE A 419 -6.64 -12.78 20.68
CA PHE A 419 -6.39 -14.04 21.37
C PHE A 419 -6.20 -15.21 20.41
N ARG A 420 -5.11 -15.94 20.58
CA ARG A 420 -4.85 -17.22 19.91
C ARG A 420 -4.28 -18.23 20.89
N SER A 421 -4.65 -19.49 20.71
CA SER A 421 -4.04 -20.62 21.39
C SER A 421 -2.99 -21.27 20.49
N VAL A 422 -1.96 -21.85 21.11
CA VAL A 422 -0.92 -22.62 20.44
C VAL A 422 -0.90 -24.01 21.06
N PHE A 423 -0.95 -25.05 20.23
CA PHE A 423 -0.79 -26.43 20.68
C PHE A 423 0.51 -26.95 20.09
N ASN A 424 1.38 -27.48 20.94
CA ASN A 424 2.62 -28.11 20.51
C ASN A 424 2.63 -29.56 20.93
N TYR A 425 3.05 -30.42 20.01
CA TYR A 425 3.44 -31.78 20.29
C TYR A 425 4.76 -32.05 19.59
N SER A 426 5.75 -32.55 20.31
CA SER A 426 7.02 -32.96 19.71
C SER A 426 7.53 -34.25 20.33
N TYR A 427 8.16 -35.06 19.51
CA TYR A 427 8.83 -36.29 19.89
C TYR A 427 10.28 -36.23 19.41
N ARG A 428 11.21 -36.65 20.27
CA ARG A 428 12.64 -36.71 19.97
C ARG A 428 13.20 -38.04 20.47
N THR A 429 13.98 -38.70 19.62
CA THR A 429 14.88 -39.79 20.02
C THR A 429 16.30 -39.25 20.05
N THR A 430 17.11 -39.66 21.01
CA THR A 430 18.51 -39.23 21.12
C THR A 430 19.34 -40.42 21.52
N GLU A 431 20.45 -40.63 20.82
CA GLU A 431 21.36 -41.75 21.01
C GLU A 431 22.79 -41.22 21.02
N ASN A 432 23.62 -41.76 21.91
CA ASN A 432 25.06 -41.66 21.77
C ASN A 432 25.61 -42.96 21.19
N THR A 433 26.03 -42.93 19.92
CA THR A 433 26.46 -44.12 19.18
C THR A 433 27.82 -44.66 19.66
N GLY A 434 28.55 -43.89 20.47
CA GLY A 434 29.83 -44.30 21.05
C GLY A 434 29.70 -45.19 22.28
N ASN A 435 28.68 -44.97 23.12
CA ASN A 435 28.46 -45.73 24.36
C ASN A 435 27.11 -46.49 24.40
N GLY A 436 26.23 -46.28 23.42
CA GLY A 436 24.92 -46.93 23.31
C GLY A 436 23.82 -46.31 24.17
N SER A 437 24.08 -45.19 24.85
CA SER A 437 23.11 -44.47 25.69
C SER A 437 21.95 -43.96 24.83
N MET A 438 20.72 -44.25 25.24
CA MET A 438 19.51 -43.82 24.52
C MET A 438 18.49 -43.13 25.42
N ALA A 439 17.86 -42.09 24.86
CA ALA A 439 16.77 -41.40 25.51
C ALA A 439 15.66 -41.00 24.52
N TYR A 440 14.44 -40.99 25.03
CA TYR A 440 13.23 -40.59 24.33
C TYR A 440 12.59 -39.43 25.07
N ASN A 441 12.14 -38.42 24.34
CA ASN A 441 11.48 -37.25 24.90
C ASN A 441 10.21 -36.94 24.11
N THR A 442 9.09 -36.84 24.82
CA THR A 442 7.83 -36.30 24.31
C THR A 442 7.48 -35.02 25.04
N ASN A 443 7.17 -33.96 24.30
CA ASN A 443 6.68 -32.70 24.85
C ASN A 443 5.27 -32.43 24.31
N ALA A 444 4.33 -32.13 25.20
CA ALA A 444 3.00 -31.68 24.84
C ALA A 444 2.67 -30.42 25.64
N SER A 445 2.31 -29.34 24.94
CA SER A 445 1.96 -28.07 25.59
C SER A 445 0.80 -27.36 24.92
N ILE A 446 0.08 -26.59 25.74
CA ILE A 446 -0.89 -25.58 25.30
C ILE A 446 -0.37 -24.21 25.69
N GLY A 447 -0.56 -23.22 24.83
CA GLY A 447 -0.15 -21.86 25.06
C GLY A 447 -1.23 -20.86 24.74
N ALA A 448 -1.18 -19.72 25.41
CA ALA A 448 -2.06 -18.59 25.21
C ALA A 448 -1.24 -17.38 24.77
N HIS A 449 -1.63 -16.75 23.67
CA HIS A 449 -1.14 -15.44 23.25
C HIS A 449 -2.30 -14.45 23.32
N TYR A 450 -2.16 -13.42 24.16
CA TYR A 450 -3.19 -12.40 24.36
C TYR A 450 -2.63 -10.98 24.22
N ARG A 451 -3.21 -10.19 23.31
CA ARG A 451 -2.86 -8.79 23.10
C ARG A 451 -3.63 -7.88 24.06
N VAL A 452 -2.97 -7.50 25.17
CA VAL A 452 -3.50 -6.62 26.22
C VAL A 452 -3.68 -5.19 25.68
N HIS A 453 -2.65 -4.66 25.03
CA HIS A 453 -2.67 -3.38 24.32
C HIS A 453 -2.20 -3.60 22.88
N ASN A 454 -2.49 -2.68 21.95
CA ASN A 454 -2.13 -2.87 20.53
C ASN A 454 -0.63 -3.15 20.32
N ASN A 455 0.24 -2.61 21.18
CA ASN A 455 1.69 -2.78 21.16
C ASN A 455 2.23 -3.69 22.28
N THR A 456 1.40 -4.29 23.13
CA THR A 456 1.84 -5.12 24.27
C THR A 456 0.99 -6.38 24.39
N TRP A 457 1.65 -7.53 24.48
CA TRP A 457 0.99 -8.82 24.56
C TRP A 457 1.71 -9.75 25.53
N VAL A 458 0.96 -10.75 26.00
CA VAL A 458 1.46 -11.80 26.88
C VAL A 458 1.41 -13.10 26.11
N GLU A 459 2.51 -13.85 26.15
CA GLU A 459 2.60 -15.22 25.66
C GLU A 459 2.87 -16.12 26.86
N SER A 460 2.11 -17.20 26.98
CA SER A 460 2.31 -18.21 28.02
C SER A 460 2.18 -19.60 27.43
N THR A 461 2.92 -20.54 27.97
CA THR A 461 2.82 -21.96 27.65
C THR A 461 2.82 -22.77 28.94
N LEU A 462 2.02 -23.83 28.97
CA LEU A 462 2.03 -24.84 30.01
C LEU A 462 2.01 -26.21 29.32
N GLY A 463 2.92 -27.08 29.72
CA GLY A 463 3.03 -28.39 29.14
C GLY A 463 3.69 -29.40 30.06
N PHE A 464 3.83 -30.59 29.50
CA PHE A 464 4.46 -31.72 30.15
C PHE A 464 5.52 -32.28 29.23
N VAL A 465 6.64 -32.65 29.83
CA VAL A 465 7.69 -33.45 29.20
C VAL A 465 7.62 -34.83 29.82
N LYS A 466 7.54 -35.86 28.96
CA LYS A 466 7.81 -37.24 29.33
C LYS A 466 9.15 -37.62 28.75
N ALA A 467 10.05 -38.09 29.60
CA ALA A 467 11.35 -38.60 29.21
C ALA A 467 11.50 -40.06 29.64
N ASN A 468 12.09 -40.87 28.77
CA ASN A 468 12.48 -42.24 29.04
C ASN A 468 13.95 -42.38 28.67
N ALA A 469 14.82 -42.62 29.65
CA ALA A 469 16.26 -42.80 29.49
C ALA A 469 16.71 -44.09 30.20
N ASP A 470 18.00 -44.42 30.12
CA ASP A 470 18.52 -45.69 30.63
C ASP A 470 18.35 -45.87 32.15
N GLN A 471 18.57 -44.81 32.94
CA GLN A 471 18.44 -44.88 34.40
C GLN A 471 17.14 -44.25 34.92
N ASN A 472 16.62 -43.22 34.25
CA ASN A 472 15.48 -42.45 34.73
C ASN A 472 14.34 -42.37 33.72
N ASP A 473 13.14 -42.70 34.23
CA ASP A 473 11.86 -42.47 33.58
C ASP A 473 11.08 -41.42 34.36
N TYR A 474 10.69 -40.32 33.71
CA TYR A 474 9.96 -39.26 34.40
C TYR A 474 8.96 -38.53 33.51
N THR A 475 8.00 -37.89 34.18
CA THR A 475 7.14 -36.87 33.61
C THR A 475 7.23 -35.64 34.50
N ASP A 476 7.43 -34.48 33.90
CA ASP A 476 7.56 -33.22 34.61
C ASP A 476 6.91 -32.07 33.84
N VAL A 477 6.78 -30.93 34.49
CA VAL A 477 6.13 -29.74 33.94
C VAL A 477 7.16 -28.84 33.26
N ASN A 478 6.81 -28.36 32.07
CA ASN A 478 7.51 -27.28 31.38
C ASN A 478 6.54 -26.15 31.05
N GLY A 479 7.07 -24.99 30.72
CA GLY A 479 6.22 -23.85 30.40
C GLY A 479 6.99 -22.55 30.35
N SER A 480 6.27 -21.49 30.02
CA SER A 480 6.84 -20.15 29.95
C SER A 480 5.78 -19.08 30.14
N VAL A 481 6.21 -17.90 30.56
CA VAL A 481 5.41 -16.67 30.54
C VAL A 481 6.30 -15.52 30.13
N PHE A 482 5.93 -14.84 29.04
CA PHE A 482 6.64 -13.69 28.49
C PHE A 482 5.69 -12.53 28.30
N VAL A 483 6.13 -11.35 28.73
CA VAL A 483 5.52 -10.07 28.37
C VAL A 483 6.36 -9.45 27.27
N LYS A 484 5.71 -9.15 26.14
CA LYS A 484 6.34 -8.60 24.94
C LYS A 484 5.71 -7.26 24.61
N SER A 485 6.53 -6.30 24.21
CA SER A 485 6.08 -4.94 23.94
C SER A 485 6.89 -4.25 22.85
N ARG A 486 6.23 -3.32 22.16
CA ARG A 486 6.85 -2.32 21.29
C ARG A 486 6.65 -0.94 21.92
N PRO A 487 7.46 -0.58 22.93
CA PRO A 487 7.24 0.63 23.72
C PRO A 487 7.47 1.92 22.91
N TRP A 488 8.41 1.90 21.98
CA TRP A 488 8.73 3.02 21.09
C TRP A 488 8.87 2.56 19.64
N ALA A 489 8.92 3.53 18.72
CA ALA A 489 9.14 3.26 17.31
C ALA A 489 10.46 2.50 17.11
N LEU A 490 10.41 1.42 16.33
CA LEU A 490 11.55 0.54 16.03
C LEU A 490 12.19 -0.14 17.25
N GLN A 491 11.52 -0.17 18.41
CA GLN A 491 12.02 -0.83 19.60
C GLN A 491 11.14 -2.00 20.01
N TYR A 492 11.77 -3.06 20.50
CA TYR A 492 11.12 -4.27 20.97
C TYR A 492 11.70 -4.68 22.32
N LEU A 493 10.84 -5.01 23.27
CA LEU A 493 11.18 -5.45 24.61
C LEU A 493 10.45 -6.76 24.89
N GLU A 494 11.16 -7.71 25.47
CA GLU A 494 10.63 -8.98 25.93
C GLU A 494 11.24 -9.32 27.28
N VAL A 495 10.38 -9.63 28.24
CA VAL A 495 10.78 -10.03 29.60
C VAL A 495 9.96 -11.25 29.97
N GLY A 496 10.60 -12.26 30.54
CA GLY A 496 9.85 -13.42 30.98
C GLY A 496 10.66 -14.53 31.59
N TYR A 497 9.96 -15.63 31.80
CA TYR A 497 10.44 -16.84 32.42
C TYR A 497 10.14 -18.04 31.53
N SER A 498 11.07 -18.98 31.45
CA SER A 498 10.80 -20.32 30.90
C SER A 498 11.41 -21.43 31.76
N ARG A 499 10.73 -22.57 31.76
CA ARG A 499 11.23 -23.84 32.30
C ARG A 499 11.29 -24.85 31.18
N GLU A 500 12.46 -25.40 30.93
CA GLU A 500 12.69 -26.38 29.86
C GLU A 500 13.68 -27.47 30.28
N LEU A 501 13.51 -28.67 29.73
CA LEU A 501 14.43 -29.78 29.95
C LEU A 501 15.65 -29.62 29.04
N GLN A 502 16.84 -29.82 29.60
CA GLN A 502 18.07 -29.90 28.83
C GLN A 502 18.13 -31.25 28.07
N ASN A 503 17.81 -31.22 26.78
CA ASN A 503 17.58 -32.43 25.97
C ASN A 503 18.58 -32.60 24.81
N PHE A 504 19.80 -32.08 24.99
CA PHE A 504 20.81 -32.06 23.94
C PHE A 504 21.31 -33.46 23.57
N ASN A 505 21.71 -34.25 24.58
CA ASN A 505 22.15 -35.64 24.44
C ASN A 505 21.33 -36.56 25.38
N ALA A 506 21.54 -37.88 25.27
CA ALA A 506 20.80 -38.87 26.06
C ALA A 506 21.11 -38.75 27.57
N ASP A 507 22.38 -38.61 27.93
CA ASP A 507 22.84 -38.54 29.33
C ASP A 507 22.22 -37.34 30.07
N LEU A 508 22.09 -36.18 29.42
CA LEU A 508 21.44 -34.99 30.02
C LEU A 508 19.94 -35.16 30.22
N ILE A 509 19.27 -35.91 29.33
CA ILE A 509 17.87 -36.28 29.53
C ILE A 509 17.77 -37.21 30.74
N ASP A 510 18.68 -38.16 30.89
CA ASP A 510 18.71 -39.09 32.01
C ASP A 510 18.86 -38.37 33.36
N GLU A 511 19.78 -37.40 33.44
CA GLU A 511 20.04 -36.60 34.66
C GLU A 511 18.90 -35.66 35.08
N LYS A 512 17.82 -35.55 34.29
CA LYS A 512 16.64 -34.74 34.61
C LYS A 512 16.97 -33.26 34.91
N ILE A 513 17.85 -32.65 34.11
CA ILE A 513 18.26 -31.26 34.31
C ILE A 513 17.27 -30.30 33.67
N PHE A 514 16.49 -29.60 34.50
CA PHE A 514 15.59 -28.53 34.06
C PHE A 514 16.23 -27.16 34.27
N MET A 515 16.21 -26.35 33.22
CA MET A 515 16.65 -24.96 33.21
C MET A 515 15.47 -24.04 33.50
N ASN A 516 15.61 -23.21 34.54
CA ASN A 516 14.68 -22.15 34.89
C ASN A 516 15.30 -20.81 34.46
N ASN A 517 14.91 -20.35 33.27
CA ASN A 517 15.49 -19.18 32.62
C ASN A 517 14.68 -17.92 32.95
N TYR A 518 15.36 -16.86 33.35
CA TYR A 518 14.83 -15.51 33.53
C TYR A 518 15.47 -14.62 32.47
N SER A 519 14.68 -14.16 31.51
CA SER A 519 15.17 -13.54 30.28
C SER A 519 14.71 -12.10 30.14
N LEU A 520 15.62 -11.26 29.63
CA LEU A 520 15.37 -9.89 29.19
C LEU A 520 15.99 -9.71 27.82
N ASN A 521 15.16 -9.51 26.80
CA ASN A 521 15.59 -9.23 25.43
C ASN A 521 15.13 -7.83 25.02
N TYR A 522 16.05 -7.04 24.48
CA TYR A 522 15.78 -5.70 23.99
C TYR A 522 16.42 -5.51 22.61
N ASN A 523 15.62 -5.03 21.66
CA ASN A 523 16.10 -4.70 20.32
C ASN A 523 15.78 -3.24 20.02
N MET A 524 16.83 -2.47 19.73
CA MET A 524 16.75 -1.08 19.32
C MET A 524 17.10 -0.95 17.85
N GLY A 525 16.09 -0.76 17.00
CA GLY A 525 16.27 -0.33 15.62
C GLY A 525 16.30 1.20 15.50
N THR A 526 16.94 1.69 14.43
CA THR A 526 17.00 3.13 14.13
C THR A 526 16.57 3.43 12.69
N ASN A 527 16.29 4.70 12.43
CA ASN A 527 15.94 5.21 11.11
C ASN A 527 17.16 5.35 10.16
N ILE A 528 18.37 5.05 10.63
CA ILE A 528 19.62 5.09 9.84
C ILE A 528 20.16 3.67 9.56
N ASN A 529 19.29 2.66 9.61
CA ASN A 529 19.60 1.24 9.37
C ASN A 529 20.54 0.57 10.39
N LEU A 530 20.98 1.29 11.42
CA LEU A 530 21.69 0.72 12.57
C LEU A 530 20.68 0.06 13.52
N GLY A 531 21.03 -1.11 14.06
CA GLY A 531 20.27 -1.76 15.10
C GLY A 531 21.18 -2.39 16.15
N TRP A 532 20.64 -2.54 17.36
CA TRP A 532 21.34 -3.11 18.49
C TRP A 532 20.41 -4.03 19.27
N TYR A 533 20.75 -5.32 19.27
CA TYR A 533 20.08 -6.34 20.06
C TYR A 533 20.88 -6.64 21.32
N THR A 534 20.22 -6.82 22.46
CA THR A 534 20.82 -7.29 23.71
C THR A 534 19.87 -8.28 24.37
N GLY A 535 20.36 -9.47 24.68
CA GLY A 535 19.69 -10.50 25.45
C GLY A 535 20.48 -10.81 26.72
N LEU A 536 19.79 -10.81 27.84
CA LEU A 536 20.28 -11.21 29.14
C LEU A 536 19.46 -12.39 29.62
N MET A 537 20.13 -13.41 30.16
CA MET A 537 19.47 -14.58 30.72
C MET A 537 20.22 -15.06 31.96
N HIS A 538 19.48 -15.19 33.06
CA HIS A 538 19.92 -15.91 34.24
C HIS A 538 19.20 -17.25 34.29
N THR A 539 19.93 -18.34 34.47
CA THR A 539 19.37 -19.70 34.52
C THR A 539 19.68 -20.35 35.85
N GLN A 540 18.67 -20.93 36.48
CA GLN A 540 18.81 -21.81 37.65
C GLN A 540 18.51 -23.25 37.23
N GLN A 541 19.43 -24.17 37.50
CA GLN A 541 19.32 -25.57 37.10
C GLN A 541 18.91 -26.45 38.30
N THR A 542 18.23 -27.56 38.02
CA THR A 542 17.76 -28.48 39.08
C THR A 542 18.87 -29.28 39.75
N ASP A 543 20.05 -29.34 39.15
CA ASP A 543 21.28 -29.90 39.75
C ASP A 543 21.94 -28.94 40.77
N GLY A 544 21.36 -27.75 40.98
CA GLY A 544 21.85 -26.74 41.92
C GLY A 544 22.82 -25.71 41.31
N ASN A 545 23.20 -25.89 40.05
CA ASN A 545 24.08 -24.95 39.34
C ASN A 545 23.29 -23.73 38.81
N SER A 546 24.00 -22.67 38.45
CA SER A 546 23.41 -21.47 37.86
C SER A 546 24.30 -20.90 36.77
N ARG A 547 23.67 -20.25 35.79
CA ARG A 547 24.33 -19.75 34.57
C ARG A 547 23.89 -18.33 34.28
N ASN A 548 24.81 -17.48 33.85
CA ASN A 548 24.51 -16.14 33.34
C ASN A 548 24.97 -16.03 31.87
N LEU A 549 24.08 -15.54 31.02
CA LEU A 549 24.33 -15.31 29.60
C LEU A 549 24.02 -13.86 29.23
N LEU A 550 24.97 -13.21 28.58
CA LEU A 550 24.80 -11.98 27.82
C LEU A 550 25.06 -12.30 26.35
N PHE A 551 24.14 -11.92 25.47
CA PHE A 551 24.36 -11.88 24.03
C PHE A 551 24.00 -10.49 23.51
N THR A 552 24.88 -9.89 22.73
CA THR A 552 24.64 -8.57 22.13
C THR A 552 25.07 -8.56 20.68
N SER A 553 24.28 -7.92 19.83
CA SER A 553 24.54 -7.83 18.39
C SER A 553 24.35 -6.40 17.92
N LEU A 554 25.43 -5.77 17.46
CA LEU A 554 25.39 -4.47 16.80
C LEU A 554 25.43 -4.70 15.29
N TYR A 555 24.41 -4.23 14.57
CA TYR A 555 24.24 -4.57 13.16
C TYR A 555 23.80 -3.39 12.30
N TYR A 556 24.15 -3.48 11.02
CA TYR A 556 23.70 -2.55 9.99
C TYR A 556 22.90 -3.28 8.92
N THR A 557 21.80 -2.68 8.47
CA THR A 557 20.99 -3.20 7.35
C THR A 557 21.42 -2.53 6.05
N PHE A 558 22.11 -3.29 5.19
CA PHE A 558 22.63 -2.81 3.90
C PHE A 558 21.54 -2.70 2.84
N THR A 559 20.67 -3.70 2.76
CA THR A 559 19.52 -3.72 1.83
C THR A 559 18.27 -4.24 2.55
N LYS A 560 17.08 -3.86 2.06
CA LYS A 560 15.79 -4.27 2.67
C LYS A 560 15.05 -5.36 1.90
N SER A 561 15.27 -5.48 0.59
CA SER A 561 14.60 -6.46 -0.27
C SER A 561 15.49 -6.82 -1.48
N PRO A 562 16.21 -7.97 -1.47
CA PRO A 562 16.36 -8.87 -0.32
C PRO A 562 17.03 -8.16 0.86
N ALA A 563 16.72 -8.60 2.07
CA ALA A 563 17.33 -8.08 3.28
C ALA A 563 18.77 -8.61 3.39
N LEU A 564 19.73 -7.70 3.54
CA LEU A 564 21.12 -8.03 3.85
C LEU A 564 21.52 -7.23 5.09
N LYS A 565 21.90 -7.93 6.15
CA LYS A 565 22.42 -7.34 7.37
C LYS A 565 23.78 -7.92 7.67
N GLY A 566 24.58 -7.17 8.41
CA GLY A 566 25.82 -7.67 8.96
C GLY A 566 26.25 -6.83 10.14
N GLY A 567 27.13 -7.38 10.95
CA GLY A 567 27.47 -6.77 12.22
C GLY A 567 28.42 -7.59 13.06
N VAL A 568 28.51 -7.20 14.31
CA VAL A 568 29.34 -7.83 15.32
C VAL A 568 28.45 -8.41 16.40
N ASN A 569 28.65 -9.69 16.71
CA ASN A 569 28.08 -10.34 17.88
C ASN A 569 29.13 -10.43 18.97
N TYR A 570 28.70 -10.25 20.21
CA TYR A 570 29.46 -10.60 21.40
C TYR A 570 28.58 -11.45 22.32
N GLN A 571 29.16 -12.52 22.85
CA GLN A 571 28.53 -13.39 23.83
C GLN A 571 29.44 -13.52 25.04
N TYR A 572 28.87 -13.44 26.22
CA TYR A 572 29.50 -13.79 27.49
C TYR A 572 28.62 -14.82 28.20
N LEU A 573 29.24 -15.87 28.71
CA LEU A 573 28.58 -16.95 29.41
C LEU A 573 29.42 -17.37 30.63
N SER A 574 28.78 -17.62 31.75
CA SER A 574 29.45 -18.10 32.97
C SER A 574 28.55 -19.07 33.71
N TYR A 575 29.14 -20.08 34.33
CA TYR A 575 28.49 -20.95 35.30
C TYR A 575 29.08 -20.70 36.69
N LYS A 576 28.26 -20.91 37.70
CA LYS A 576 28.69 -20.85 39.09
C LYS A 576 29.60 -22.03 39.44
N ASP A 577 29.20 -23.23 39.05
CA ASP A 577 29.91 -24.47 39.30
C ASP A 577 30.33 -25.10 37.96
N GLN A 578 31.59 -25.53 37.84
CA GLN A 578 32.10 -26.25 36.67
C GLN A 578 31.80 -27.74 36.81
N VAL A 579 30.99 -28.28 35.91
CA VAL A 579 30.62 -29.70 35.81
C VAL A 579 30.86 -30.23 34.37
N PRO A 580 32.08 -30.08 33.83
CA PRO A 580 32.38 -30.32 32.41
C PRO A 580 32.23 -31.78 31.98
N THR A 581 32.16 -32.71 32.94
CA THR A 581 31.90 -34.13 32.66
C THR A 581 30.46 -34.38 32.23
N LEU A 582 29.54 -33.46 32.54
CA LEU A 582 28.11 -33.63 32.26
C LEU A 582 27.61 -32.67 31.17
N TYR A 583 28.00 -31.40 31.26
CA TYR A 583 27.72 -30.41 30.21
C TYR A 583 28.73 -29.27 30.18
N PHE A 584 28.77 -28.58 29.05
CA PHE A 584 29.55 -27.36 28.85
C PHE A 584 29.18 -26.29 29.91
N SER A 585 30.04 -26.16 30.92
CA SER A 585 29.82 -25.38 32.13
C SER A 585 31.04 -24.54 32.54
N PRO A 586 31.59 -23.70 31.62
CA PRO A 586 32.77 -22.92 31.94
C PRO A 586 32.49 -21.85 32.99
N SER A 587 33.50 -21.51 33.81
CA SER A 587 33.44 -20.36 34.71
C SER A 587 33.41 -19.06 33.90
N LYS A 588 34.03 -19.06 32.72
CA LYS A 588 34.06 -17.94 31.78
C LYS A 588 34.11 -18.41 30.33
N TYR A 589 33.16 -17.98 29.53
CA TYR A 589 33.16 -18.16 28.07
C TYR A 589 32.86 -16.83 27.39
N GLN A 590 33.60 -16.54 26.33
CA GLN A 590 33.40 -15.38 25.50
C GLN A 590 33.44 -15.75 24.03
N ALA A 591 32.62 -15.11 23.20
CA ALA A 591 32.71 -15.21 21.76
C ALA A 591 32.53 -13.83 21.12
N VAL A 592 33.33 -13.55 20.10
CA VAL A 592 33.21 -12.38 19.23
C VAL A 592 33.10 -12.87 17.80
N GLU A 593 32.05 -12.46 17.09
CA GLU A 593 31.78 -12.92 15.73
C GLU A 593 31.45 -11.75 14.82
N LEU A 594 31.95 -11.80 13.59
CA LEU A 594 31.36 -11.07 12.47
C LEU A 594 30.27 -11.95 11.87
N PHE A 595 29.14 -11.36 11.52
CA PHE A 595 28.06 -12.09 10.87
C PHE A 595 27.50 -11.36 9.65
N ALA A 596 26.91 -12.15 8.76
CA ALA A 596 26.08 -11.71 7.65
C ALA A 596 24.77 -12.51 7.64
N ASP A 597 23.66 -11.81 7.46
CA ASP A 597 22.32 -12.36 7.37
C ASP A 597 21.69 -11.91 6.06
N PHE A 598 21.27 -12.87 5.24
CA PHE A 598 20.64 -12.64 3.96
C PHE A 598 19.28 -13.32 3.93
N SER A 599 18.21 -12.60 3.60
CA SER A 599 16.87 -13.16 3.52
C SER A 599 15.99 -12.47 2.49
N GLY A 600 15.03 -13.20 1.92
CA GLY A 600 14.16 -12.62 0.91
C GLY A 600 13.10 -13.58 0.40
N THR A 601 12.31 -13.05 -0.53
CA THR A 601 11.28 -13.78 -1.25
C THR A 601 11.41 -13.52 -2.74
N SER A 602 11.25 -14.55 -3.57
CA SER A 602 11.20 -14.42 -5.02
C SER A 602 10.13 -15.35 -5.56
N GLU A 603 9.10 -14.79 -6.19
CA GLU A 603 7.92 -15.55 -6.64
C GLU A 603 7.32 -16.38 -5.50
N ASN A 604 7.31 -17.70 -5.63
CA ASN A 604 6.81 -18.64 -4.62
C ASN A 604 7.89 -19.09 -3.63
N TRP A 605 9.13 -18.62 -3.77
CA TRP A 605 10.24 -18.99 -2.89
C TRP A 605 10.43 -18.00 -1.76
N THR A 606 10.71 -18.53 -0.58
CA THR A 606 11.25 -17.82 0.58
C THR A 606 12.58 -18.43 0.94
N TYR A 607 13.61 -17.61 1.14
CA TYR A 607 14.96 -18.07 1.44
C TYR A 607 15.60 -17.22 2.54
N SER A 608 16.48 -17.84 3.32
CA SER A 608 17.37 -17.13 4.22
C SER A 608 18.68 -17.89 4.41
N ALA A 609 19.77 -17.17 4.56
CA ALA A 609 21.08 -17.70 4.91
C ALA A 609 21.74 -16.79 5.94
N ASN A 610 22.30 -17.39 6.99
CA ASN A 610 23.07 -16.71 8.01
C ASN A 610 24.46 -17.35 8.07
N ALA A 611 25.48 -16.51 8.12
CA ALA A 611 26.86 -16.93 8.31
C ALA A 611 27.52 -16.07 9.37
N ALA A 612 28.22 -16.68 10.31
CA ALA A 612 29.04 -15.99 11.30
C ALA A 612 30.41 -16.66 11.42
N GLY A 613 31.43 -15.88 11.75
CA GLY A 613 32.78 -16.36 11.97
C GLY A 613 33.56 -15.43 12.92
N GLY A 614 34.45 -16.00 13.73
CA GLY A 614 35.24 -15.22 14.67
C GLY A 614 36.03 -16.09 15.64
N TYR A 615 36.07 -15.66 16.89
CA TYR A 615 36.86 -16.31 17.93
C TYR A 615 36.06 -16.54 19.20
N GLN A 616 36.32 -17.66 19.85
CA GLN A 616 35.81 -17.99 21.17
C GLN A 616 36.95 -18.26 22.14
N PHE A 617 36.68 -17.97 23.41
CA PHE A 617 37.60 -18.06 24.53
C PHE A 617 36.90 -18.86 25.63
N ILE A 618 37.48 -19.98 26.02
CA ILE A 618 36.99 -20.82 27.11
C ILE A 618 38.01 -20.69 28.24
N GLU A 619 37.54 -20.29 29.42
CA GLU A 619 38.39 -19.94 30.55
C GLU A 619 39.48 -18.92 30.18
N ASP A 620 40.74 -19.22 30.48
CA ASP A 620 41.93 -18.46 30.12
C ASP A 620 42.77 -19.18 29.04
N GLU A 621 42.14 -20.07 28.25
CA GLU A 621 42.78 -20.78 27.13
C GLU A 621 43.00 -19.88 25.90
N GLU A 622 43.80 -20.38 24.94
CA GLU A 622 44.00 -19.71 23.67
C GLU A 622 42.70 -19.62 22.86
N ALA A 623 42.57 -18.54 22.08
CA ALA A 623 41.41 -18.32 21.24
C ALA A 623 41.27 -19.42 20.18
N THR A 624 40.10 -20.05 20.11
CA THR A 624 39.76 -21.00 19.03
C THR A 624 38.85 -20.34 18.01
N THR A 625 38.90 -20.82 16.77
CA THR A 625 38.02 -20.31 15.72
C THR A 625 36.59 -20.79 15.95
N LEU A 626 35.64 -19.92 15.66
CA LEU A 626 34.23 -20.27 15.58
C LEU A 626 33.68 -19.94 14.20
N TYR A 627 32.69 -20.69 13.78
CA TYR A 627 31.84 -20.41 12.62
C TYR A 627 30.43 -20.99 12.84
N ARG A 628 29.46 -20.32 12.22
CA ARG A 628 28.04 -20.74 12.21
C ARG A 628 27.48 -20.52 10.82
N LEU A 629 26.81 -21.52 10.29
CA LEU A 629 26.13 -21.49 9.01
C LEU A 629 24.69 -21.98 9.20
N GLU A 630 23.72 -21.22 8.73
CA GLU A 630 22.32 -21.63 8.68
C GLU A 630 21.74 -21.26 7.32
N ALA A 631 20.98 -22.16 6.71
CA ALA A 631 20.24 -21.90 5.48
C ALA A 631 18.81 -22.46 5.59
N ASN A 632 17.83 -21.71 5.11
CA ASN A 632 16.44 -22.13 5.01
C ASN A 632 15.93 -21.83 3.60
N LEU A 633 15.16 -22.75 3.03
CA LEU A 633 14.52 -22.61 1.73
C LEU A 633 13.08 -23.13 1.83
N SER A 634 12.10 -22.38 1.33
CA SER A 634 10.69 -22.79 1.35
C SER A 634 10.00 -22.39 0.06
N TYR A 635 9.09 -23.24 -0.42
CA TYR A 635 8.29 -23.04 -1.62
C TYR A 635 6.79 -23.04 -1.27
N ALA A 636 6.07 -22.03 -1.76
CA ALA A 636 4.63 -21.95 -1.68
C ALA A 636 3.99 -22.78 -2.82
N ILE A 637 3.58 -23.99 -2.48
CA ILE A 637 2.86 -24.91 -3.39
C ILE A 637 1.47 -24.35 -3.72
N SER A 638 0.83 -23.71 -2.73
CA SER A 638 -0.39 -22.94 -2.91
C SER A 638 -0.42 -21.75 -1.96
N GLN A 639 -1.48 -20.93 -2.03
CA GLN A 639 -1.71 -19.84 -1.07
C GLN A 639 -1.81 -20.31 0.39
N ARG A 640 -2.04 -21.62 0.62
CA ARG A 640 -2.26 -22.20 1.95
C ARG A 640 -1.25 -23.25 2.36
N PHE A 641 -0.45 -23.75 1.43
CA PHE A 641 0.48 -24.84 1.70
C PHE A 641 1.89 -24.48 1.26
N GLN A 642 2.83 -24.59 2.19
CA GLN A 642 4.25 -24.35 1.96
C GLN A 642 5.04 -25.56 2.43
N ALA A 643 6.07 -25.92 1.66
CA ALA A 643 7.03 -26.95 2.02
C ALA A 643 8.43 -26.34 1.96
N GLY A 644 9.29 -26.72 2.89
CA GLY A 644 10.64 -26.18 2.96
C GLY A 644 11.62 -27.13 3.62
N THR A 645 12.89 -26.80 3.48
CA THR A 645 14.02 -27.47 4.09
C THR A 645 14.92 -26.45 4.77
N TYR A 646 15.72 -26.92 5.72
CA TYR A 646 16.74 -26.09 6.34
C TYR A 646 17.92 -26.93 6.79
N GLY A 647 19.06 -26.26 6.96
CA GLY A 647 20.28 -26.84 7.46
C GLY A 647 21.03 -25.87 8.37
N LYS A 648 21.69 -26.40 9.39
CA LYS A 648 22.58 -25.66 10.28
C LYS A 648 23.86 -26.44 10.46
N TYR A 649 24.97 -25.72 10.57
CA TYR A 649 26.28 -26.27 10.90
C TYR A 649 27.06 -25.27 11.75
N SER A 650 27.67 -25.70 12.84
CA SER A 650 28.40 -24.81 13.74
C SER A 650 29.40 -25.58 14.60
N ASN A 651 30.53 -24.94 14.88
CA ASN A 651 31.52 -25.36 15.87
C ASN A 651 31.56 -24.40 17.08
N THR A 652 30.43 -23.83 17.47
CA THR A 652 30.39 -22.94 18.63
C THR A 652 30.27 -23.77 19.91
N ALA A 653 31.20 -23.57 20.87
CA ALA A 653 31.22 -24.33 22.13
C ALA A 653 29.91 -24.21 22.91
N SER A 654 29.36 -23.00 22.92
CA SER A 654 28.12 -22.70 23.65
C SER A 654 26.86 -23.31 23.02
N ALA A 655 26.97 -23.91 21.82
CA ALA A 655 25.85 -24.55 21.13
C ALA A 655 25.70 -26.04 21.46
N THR A 656 26.75 -26.72 21.95
CA THR A 656 26.69 -28.15 22.27
C THR A 656 27.30 -28.44 23.64
N ALA A 657 26.73 -29.41 24.36
CA ALA A 657 27.28 -29.83 25.65
C ALA A 657 28.61 -30.59 25.52
N ALA A 658 28.91 -31.15 24.33
CA ALA A 658 30.01 -32.09 24.09
C ALA A 658 31.25 -31.50 23.37
N GLY A 659 31.23 -30.21 23.02
CA GLY A 659 32.40 -29.57 22.40
C GLY A 659 32.61 -29.94 20.93
N PHE A 660 32.21 -29.02 20.05
CA PHE A 660 32.88 -28.69 18.78
C PHE A 660 32.66 -29.52 17.51
N GLU A 661 31.40 -29.73 17.15
CA GLU A 661 30.80 -29.48 15.83
C GLU A 661 29.43 -30.14 15.80
N PHE A 662 28.39 -29.44 15.34
CA PHE A 662 27.09 -30.06 15.11
C PHE A 662 26.49 -29.68 13.77
N MET A 663 25.66 -30.57 13.27
CA MET A 663 24.85 -30.39 12.09
C MET A 663 23.39 -30.66 12.43
N GLU A 664 22.48 -29.86 11.88
CA GLU A 664 21.04 -30.13 11.90
C GLU A 664 20.49 -29.98 10.48
N LEU A 665 19.69 -30.95 10.04
CA LEU A 665 18.97 -30.91 8.77
C LEU A 665 17.50 -31.16 9.05
N GLY A 666 16.60 -30.45 8.37
CA GLY A 666 15.19 -30.71 8.55
C GLY A 666 14.27 -30.24 7.43
N VAL A 667 13.05 -30.74 7.49
CA VAL A 667 11.94 -30.44 6.59
C VAL A 667 10.83 -29.77 7.39
N LYS A 668 10.21 -28.75 6.81
CA LYS A 668 9.13 -27.96 7.41
C LYS A 668 7.94 -27.94 6.45
N LEU A 669 6.74 -28.22 6.96
CA LEU A 669 5.50 -28.00 6.23
C LEU A 669 4.65 -26.98 6.99
N ARG A 670 4.00 -26.08 6.27
CA ARG A 670 3.03 -25.13 6.81
C ARG A 670 1.73 -25.25 6.03
N TRP A 671 0.63 -25.51 6.74
CA TRP A 671 -0.70 -25.60 6.18
C TRP A 671 -1.67 -24.65 6.89
N GLN A 672 -2.21 -23.68 6.15
CA GLN A 672 -3.37 -22.90 6.56
C GLN A 672 -4.63 -23.74 6.34
N ILE A 673 -5.22 -24.25 7.42
CA ILE A 673 -6.28 -25.26 7.37
C ILE A 673 -7.57 -24.70 6.77
N LEU A 674 -7.89 -23.43 7.07
CA LEU A 674 -9.13 -22.78 6.66
C LEU A 674 -8.89 -21.53 5.80
N ASP A 675 -9.93 -21.14 5.07
CA ASP A 675 -10.00 -19.92 4.26
C ASP A 675 -9.95 -18.62 5.08
N GLY A 676 -10.04 -18.70 6.40
CA GLY A 676 -10.15 -17.54 7.29
C GLY A 676 -10.29 -17.94 8.76
N PRO A 677 -10.67 -17.00 9.63
CA PRO A 677 -10.80 -17.22 11.06
C PRO A 677 -11.96 -18.15 11.42
N LEU A 678 -11.86 -18.78 12.59
CA LEU A 678 -12.93 -19.59 13.20
C LEU A 678 -14.06 -18.76 13.82
N PHE A 679 -13.89 -17.44 13.89
CA PHE A 679 -14.81 -16.50 14.51
C PHE A 679 -15.26 -15.47 13.47
N LYS A 680 -16.38 -14.82 13.73
CA LYS A 680 -16.86 -13.72 12.89
C LYS A 680 -15.92 -12.52 13.09
N PHE A 681 -15.14 -12.23 12.07
CA PHE A 681 -14.20 -11.12 12.03
C PHE A 681 -14.71 -10.02 11.10
#